data_AF-A0A9P6I842-F1
#
_entry.id   AF-A0A9P6I842-F1
#
_cell.length_a   1.000
_cell.length_b   1.000
_cell.length_c   1.000
_cell.angle_alpha   90.00
_cell.angle_beta   90.00
_cell.angle_gamma   90.00
#
_symmetry.space_group_name_H-M   'P 1'
#
loop_
_entity.id
_entity.type
_entity.pdbx_description
1 polymer ?
#
loop_
_entity_poly.entity_id
_entity_poly.type
_entity_poly.pdbx_seq_one_letter_code
_entity_poly.pdbx_strand_id
1 'polypeptide(L)'
;MAITKIHARYVYDSRGNPTVEVDVVTETGLHRAIVPSGASTGQHEACELRDGDKTKWGGKGVTKAVDNVNSIIAPALIKENLDVKDQTKVDKFLIDLDGTPNKTKLGANAILGVSLAVAKAGAAEKGVPLYAHVSDLAGTKKPFVLPVPFMNVLNGGSHAGGRLAFQEFMIVPSDAPSFSEAMRQGAEVYQALKGLAKKKYGQSAGNVGDEGGVAPDIQTAQEALDLITEAIEKAGYTGKMNIAMDVASSEFYKEDAKKYDLDFKNPESDPTKWITYEELAALYSDLCKKYPIVSIEDPFAEDDWEAWSYFYKSQDIQIVGDDLTVTNPLRIKKAIELKSANALLLKVNQIGTLTESIQAAKDSYADGWGVMVSHRSGETEDVTISDIVVGIRAGQIKTGAPARSERLAKLNQILRIEEELGSNAVYAGANFRKAVEFHLPVYTNIHRIRRDIISIVEDYLSLEQLRDVRINIAVVRPLVDKLYELDDISIVYCLLVNRAQFLHEQSHLNSRQNVNYSRATLCELVATRILRRFSEDNEGPEGLVLLSHILVAGFEPFQMAPAGIREAASTETYRSYNRMLPSLEIAILTESKHFLSATPCQKVVDAIYEGRIVYTPSSFMDIIPDHYKLKPISLYNPREGPLLDQYRLLVPRTRNILEVFQFMVLLALYLFVMAERNPEKFTLLEGCFAVFAFGWSLDQFATILEHGWHVYTQNLWSFLDVGFIGLYAIYVVLRIHGGRTGELVPKQQALDVLAMGAPVLVPRLAFNLLSDNLVFLSLRSMMSDFVLLTFLSAWCFGGFLLSLLWLGEGPPGEGEHAPVLIGKWMLWIWFGLDGTGISRSADFHPLLGPVLMVAFAFLGNTLFLTILVSMLSNTFSTIVKNATAEIQFRKAVLTLEGVKGDAIFAYQPPFNILAVFLLLPLKFVLGPRWFHKIHVASVRLVNLPLLLIIAVAERRILWPPPQPEKSKTGGTLTLYPRVKQWFWEKWRITAHRDIRAVFDLPPPDSVEEEIAVDDDFTHHMIRRQFTRTITNDTMRKKSPLRRDSMFPGVSSKLRGSFTGSEDMHDVNSRLEALEQSTLRIENLLARMVGSDDYSDKNFGTGESSTLRDMDASLTQSPK
;
A
#
# COMPACT_ATOMS: atom_id res chain seq x y z
N MET A 1 1.75 38.51 -2.13
CA MET A 1 1.92 39.94 -1.76
C MET A 1 3.14 40.51 -2.46
N ALA A 2 3.17 41.82 -2.75
CA ALA A 2 4.30 42.47 -3.41
C ALA A 2 5.45 42.75 -2.43
N ILE A 3 6.69 42.60 -2.91
CA ILE A 3 7.90 43.00 -2.16
C ILE A 3 8.16 44.49 -2.42
N THR A 4 8.23 45.30 -1.37
CA THR A 4 8.43 46.75 -1.49
C THR A 4 9.89 47.16 -1.38
N LYS A 5 10.70 46.39 -0.63
CA LYS A 5 12.15 46.61 -0.48
C LYS A 5 12.86 45.31 -0.14
N ILE A 6 14.07 45.15 -0.66
CA ILE A 6 15.04 44.14 -0.22
C ILE A 6 16.32 44.88 0.11
N HIS A 7 16.98 44.51 1.21
CA HIS A 7 18.25 45.11 1.62
C HIS A 7 19.12 44.11 2.37
N ALA A 8 20.38 43.98 1.96
CA ALA A 8 21.38 43.18 2.67
C ALA A 8 22.38 44.04 3.44
N ARG A 9 22.91 43.47 4.50
CA ARG A 9 24.05 43.97 5.27
C ARG A 9 24.97 42.82 5.67
N TYR A 10 26.19 43.15 6.10
CA TYR A 10 27.04 42.18 6.78
C TYR A 10 26.80 42.24 8.29
N VAL A 11 26.72 41.07 8.91
CA VAL A 11 26.71 40.86 10.36
C VAL A 11 27.85 39.89 10.73
N TYR A 12 27.96 39.46 11.98
CA TYR A 12 29.01 38.53 12.42
C TYR A 12 28.43 37.16 12.78
N ASP A 13 29.08 36.08 12.33
CA ASP A 13 28.81 34.72 12.81
C ASP A 13 29.34 34.52 14.25
N SER A 14 28.94 33.41 14.85
CA SER A 14 29.32 32.95 16.19
C SER A 14 30.83 32.70 16.39
N ARG A 15 31.64 32.79 15.34
CA ARG A 15 33.10 32.72 15.35
C ARG A 15 33.76 34.08 15.07
N GLY A 16 32.96 35.15 14.92
CA GLY A 16 33.44 36.51 14.64
C GLY A 16 33.83 36.78 13.18
N ASN A 17 33.42 35.95 12.23
CA ASN A 17 33.60 36.20 10.80
C ASN A 17 32.38 36.93 10.22
N PRO A 18 32.53 37.80 9.20
CA PRO A 18 31.39 38.39 8.53
C PRO A 18 30.46 37.34 7.89
N THR A 19 29.16 37.58 7.89
CA THR A 19 28.17 36.83 7.08
C THR A 19 27.04 37.75 6.58
N VAL A 20 26.19 37.25 5.69
CA VAL A 20 25.13 38.02 5.03
C VAL A 20 23.82 37.94 5.83
N GLU A 21 23.24 39.10 6.14
CA GLU A 21 21.87 39.27 6.62
C GLU A 21 21.04 39.99 5.55
N VAL A 22 19.81 39.53 5.32
CA VAL A 22 18.86 40.10 4.35
C VAL A 22 17.54 40.45 5.03
N ASP A 23 17.08 41.68 4.83
CA ASP A 23 15.72 42.13 5.14
C ASP A 23 14.88 42.20 3.85
N VAL A 24 13.73 41.54 3.85
CA VAL A 24 12.66 41.67 2.85
C VAL A 24 11.48 42.39 3.49
N VAL A 25 10.99 43.47 2.86
CA VAL A 25 9.88 44.27 3.37
C VAL A 25 8.65 44.11 2.49
N THR A 26 7.53 43.77 3.11
CA THR A 26 6.20 43.64 2.48
C THR A 26 5.17 44.43 3.30
N GLU A 27 3.89 44.37 2.95
CA GLU A 27 2.81 45.01 3.72
C GLU A 27 2.64 44.40 5.13
N THR A 28 3.11 43.15 5.35
CA THR A 28 3.12 42.52 6.68
C THR A 28 4.32 42.92 7.55
N GLY A 29 5.26 43.72 7.03
CA GLY A 29 6.40 44.25 7.78
C GLY A 29 7.76 43.80 7.22
N LEU A 30 8.74 43.72 8.11
CA LEU A 30 10.13 43.36 7.80
C LEU A 30 10.40 41.90 8.18
N HIS A 31 10.84 41.12 7.21
CA HIS A 31 11.17 39.70 7.33
C HIS A 31 12.68 39.53 7.13
N ARG A 32 13.36 38.98 8.13
CA ARG A 32 14.83 38.90 8.16
C ARG A 32 15.33 37.48 8.10
N ALA A 33 16.38 37.23 7.33
CA ALA A 33 17.15 35.99 7.41
C ALA A 33 18.65 36.25 7.45
N ILE A 34 19.38 35.44 8.23
CA ILE A 34 20.84 35.46 8.31
C ILE A 34 21.41 34.12 7.84
N VAL A 35 22.47 34.15 7.05
CA VAL A 35 23.08 32.95 6.46
C VAL A 35 24.22 32.40 7.34
N PRO A 36 24.27 31.09 7.64
CA PRO A 36 25.40 30.47 8.34
C PRO A 36 26.58 30.15 7.40
N SER A 37 27.75 29.86 7.96
CA SER A 37 29.00 29.55 7.24
C SER A 37 29.74 28.34 7.84
N GLY A 38 30.45 27.56 7.00
CA GLY A 38 31.17 26.34 7.39
C GLY A 38 32.56 26.55 8.02
N ALA A 39 33.19 25.46 8.47
CA ALA A 39 34.62 25.39 8.84
C ALA A 39 35.30 24.39 7.91
N SER A 40 34.95 23.11 8.02
CA SER A 40 34.98 22.17 6.91
C SER A 40 33.88 22.54 5.90
N THR A 41 34.24 22.44 4.62
CA THR A 41 33.36 22.68 3.47
C THR A 41 33.76 21.71 2.37
N GLY A 42 32.91 20.72 2.08
CA GLY A 42 33.13 19.79 0.96
C GLY A 42 33.36 20.53 -0.36
N GLN A 43 34.18 19.94 -1.24
CA GLN A 43 34.64 20.57 -2.49
C GLN A 43 33.50 20.85 -3.49
N HIS A 44 32.34 20.23 -3.26
CA HIS A 44 31.17 20.27 -4.14
C HIS A 44 30.05 21.21 -3.64
N GLU A 45 30.22 21.91 -2.51
CA GLU A 45 29.24 22.87 -1.99
C GLU A 45 28.98 24.05 -2.97
N ALA A 46 27.78 24.65 -2.87
CA ALA A 46 27.49 25.92 -3.52
C ALA A 46 28.36 27.05 -2.94
N CYS A 47 28.81 27.96 -3.79
CA CYS A 47 29.91 28.87 -3.47
C CYS A 47 29.50 29.95 -2.45
N GLU A 48 30.11 29.93 -1.26
CA GLU A 48 30.07 31.04 -0.33
C GLU A 48 30.96 32.19 -0.82
N LEU A 49 30.36 33.26 -1.36
CA LEU A 49 31.11 34.36 -1.95
C LEU A 49 31.77 35.22 -0.84
N ARG A 50 33.11 35.15 -0.78
CA ARG A 50 33.98 35.96 0.09
C ARG A 50 34.74 37.02 -0.70
N ASP A 51 35.14 38.10 -0.03
CA ASP A 51 35.83 39.24 -0.66
C ASP A 51 37.27 38.91 -1.07
N GLY A 52 38.00 38.11 -0.28
CA GLY A 52 39.41 37.77 -0.51
C GLY A 52 40.42 38.87 -0.12
N ASP A 53 39.95 40.03 0.35
CA ASP A 53 40.79 41.13 0.83
C ASP A 53 41.45 40.78 2.16
N LYS A 54 42.68 40.27 2.13
CA LYS A 54 43.45 39.90 3.32
C LYS A 54 43.64 41.05 4.33
N THR A 55 43.44 42.31 3.94
CA THR A 55 43.55 43.46 4.85
C THR A 55 42.31 43.65 5.74
N LYS A 56 41.18 42.98 5.42
CA LYS A 56 39.92 43.09 6.16
C LYS A 56 39.38 41.71 6.53
N TRP A 57 39.10 41.49 7.81
CA TRP A 57 38.59 40.20 8.35
C TRP A 57 39.40 38.98 7.87
N GLY A 58 40.72 39.13 7.66
CA GLY A 58 41.60 38.08 7.16
C GLY A 58 41.24 37.52 5.78
N GLY A 59 40.55 38.29 4.93
CA GLY A 59 40.05 37.83 3.62
C GLY A 59 38.59 37.36 3.63
N LYS A 60 37.98 37.22 4.81
CA LYS A 60 36.61 36.69 4.99
C LYS A 60 35.51 37.75 4.93
N GLY A 61 35.76 38.92 4.36
CA GLY A 61 34.68 39.88 4.08
C GLY A 61 33.58 39.28 3.18
N VAL A 62 32.37 39.84 3.23
CA VAL A 62 31.22 39.45 2.39
C VAL A 62 30.60 40.65 1.65
N THR A 63 31.34 41.76 1.49
CA THR A 63 30.80 42.97 0.88
C THR A 63 30.33 42.74 -0.55
N LYS A 64 31.02 41.90 -1.34
CA LYS A 64 30.59 41.51 -2.69
C LYS A 64 29.22 40.81 -2.69
N ALA A 65 28.98 39.90 -1.74
CA ALA A 65 27.70 39.20 -1.63
C ALA A 65 26.58 40.17 -1.22
N VAL A 66 26.85 41.06 -0.26
CA VAL A 66 25.93 42.13 0.16
C VAL A 66 25.60 43.09 -0.99
N ASP A 67 26.61 43.49 -1.78
CA ASP A 67 26.44 44.36 -2.96
C ASP A 67 25.66 43.66 -4.07
N ASN A 68 25.87 42.35 -4.28
CA ASN A 68 25.08 41.54 -5.22
C ASN A 68 23.60 41.50 -4.82
N VAL A 69 23.27 41.34 -3.53
CA VAL A 69 21.87 41.43 -3.08
C VAL A 69 21.32 42.83 -3.32
N ASN A 70 22.00 43.87 -2.85
CA ASN A 70 21.50 45.24 -2.89
C ASN A 70 21.39 45.81 -4.32
N SER A 71 22.32 45.47 -5.21
CA SER A 71 22.48 46.13 -6.53
C SER A 71 21.97 45.29 -7.70
N ILE A 72 21.83 43.96 -7.53
CA ILE A 72 21.43 43.04 -8.60
C ILE A 72 20.12 42.33 -8.24
N ILE A 73 20.08 41.58 -7.13
CA ILE A 73 18.92 40.76 -6.76
C ILE A 73 17.73 41.63 -6.38
N ALA A 74 17.92 42.62 -5.50
CA ALA A 74 16.86 43.50 -5.02
C ALA A 74 16.10 44.22 -6.14
N PRO A 75 16.74 44.97 -7.07
CA PRO A 75 16.01 45.63 -8.15
C PRO A 75 15.39 44.65 -9.16
N ALA A 76 16.00 43.47 -9.37
CA ALA A 76 15.46 42.47 -10.28
C ALA A 76 14.19 41.80 -9.73
N LEU A 77 14.22 41.31 -8.48
CA LEU A 77 13.11 40.58 -7.88
C LEU A 77 11.91 41.49 -7.56
N ILE A 78 12.15 42.73 -7.13
CA ILE A 78 11.08 43.73 -6.93
C ILE A 78 10.40 44.06 -8.27
N LYS A 79 11.15 44.15 -9.36
CA LYS A 79 10.60 44.44 -10.70
C LYS A 79 9.78 43.28 -11.25
N GLU A 80 10.19 42.03 -11.01
CA GLU A 80 9.44 40.84 -11.41
C GLU A 80 8.12 40.69 -10.63
N ASN A 81 8.04 41.26 -9.42
CA ASN A 81 6.84 41.33 -8.59
C ASN A 81 6.18 39.94 -8.35
N LEU A 82 7.03 38.94 -8.05
CA LEU A 82 6.61 37.58 -7.71
C LEU A 82 5.86 37.54 -6.37
N ASP A 83 4.92 36.61 -6.24
CA ASP A 83 4.17 36.36 -5.00
C ASP A 83 5.08 35.63 -3.99
N VAL A 84 5.30 36.21 -2.80
CA VAL A 84 6.17 35.64 -1.75
C VAL A 84 5.70 34.27 -1.21
N LYS A 85 4.46 33.86 -1.47
CA LYS A 85 4.00 32.49 -1.16
C LYS A 85 4.48 31.44 -2.17
N ASP A 86 4.90 31.84 -3.36
CA ASP A 86 5.37 30.96 -4.44
C ASP A 86 6.90 30.86 -4.39
N GLN A 87 7.38 30.23 -3.31
CA GLN A 87 8.81 30.04 -3.03
C GLN A 87 9.53 29.42 -4.23
N THR A 88 8.91 28.45 -4.91
CA THR A 88 9.44 27.77 -6.09
C THR A 88 9.72 28.74 -7.24
N LYS A 89 8.83 29.70 -7.54
CA LYS A 89 9.09 30.73 -8.56
C LYS A 89 10.18 31.69 -8.13
N VAL A 90 10.21 32.10 -6.87
CA VAL A 90 11.22 33.04 -6.35
C VAL A 90 12.61 32.40 -6.39
N ASP A 91 12.77 31.20 -5.83
CA ASP A 91 14.05 30.50 -5.82
C ASP A 91 14.51 30.17 -7.25
N LYS A 92 13.59 29.76 -8.13
CA LYS A 92 13.90 29.59 -9.56
C LYS A 92 14.41 30.88 -10.21
N PHE A 93 13.77 32.02 -9.95
CA PHE A 93 14.21 33.32 -10.48
C PHE A 93 15.61 33.69 -9.96
N LEU A 94 15.91 33.42 -8.69
CA LEU A 94 17.24 33.67 -8.11
C LEU A 94 18.32 32.79 -8.74
N ILE A 95 18.02 31.51 -8.96
CA ILE A 95 18.91 30.54 -9.64
C ILE A 95 19.15 30.96 -11.10
N ASP A 96 18.08 31.30 -11.83
CA ASP A 96 18.17 31.72 -13.24
C ASP A 96 18.91 33.08 -13.40
N LEU A 97 18.81 33.98 -12.41
CA LEU A 97 19.53 35.27 -12.37
C LEU A 97 21.03 35.13 -12.11
N ASP A 98 21.43 34.15 -11.30
CA ASP A 98 22.83 33.74 -11.18
C ASP A 98 23.29 33.05 -12.48
N GLY A 99 22.62 31.99 -12.88
CA GLY A 99 22.89 31.25 -14.12
C GLY A 99 24.12 30.35 -14.07
N THR A 100 24.70 30.07 -12.89
CA THR A 100 25.81 29.12 -12.71
C THR A 100 25.41 27.92 -11.86
N PRO A 101 25.94 26.70 -12.11
CA PRO A 101 25.54 25.49 -11.38
C PRO A 101 25.75 25.58 -9.86
N ASN A 102 26.86 26.18 -9.43
CA ASN A 102 27.26 26.26 -8.02
C ASN A 102 27.07 27.67 -7.43
N LYS A 103 26.20 28.50 -8.02
CA LYS A 103 25.83 29.84 -7.52
C LYS A 103 27.05 30.78 -7.32
N THR A 104 28.06 30.67 -8.19
CA THR A 104 29.37 31.32 -8.06
C THR A 104 29.39 32.79 -8.45
N LYS A 105 28.38 33.29 -9.17
CA LYS A 105 28.34 34.67 -9.70
C LYS A 105 27.77 35.64 -8.68
N LEU A 106 26.63 35.30 -8.07
CA LEU A 106 25.99 36.09 -7.03
C LEU A 106 26.42 35.68 -5.63
N GLY A 107 26.76 34.39 -5.44
CA GLY A 107 27.07 33.77 -4.16
C GLY A 107 25.86 33.04 -3.58
N ALA A 108 26.04 31.79 -3.15
CA ALA A 108 25.01 31.02 -2.45
C ALA A 108 24.53 31.72 -1.18
N ASN A 109 25.44 32.44 -0.50
CA ASN A 109 25.15 33.28 0.66
C ASN A 109 24.32 34.55 0.35
N ALA A 110 24.41 35.09 -0.87
CA ALA A 110 23.51 36.17 -1.31
C ALA A 110 22.10 35.64 -1.61
N ILE A 111 22.03 34.51 -2.33
CA ILE A 111 20.76 33.91 -2.78
C ILE A 111 19.96 33.34 -1.60
N LEU A 112 20.61 32.58 -0.71
CA LEU A 112 19.92 31.94 0.42
C LEU A 112 19.30 32.97 1.37
N GLY A 113 19.98 34.08 1.65
CA GLY A 113 19.45 35.14 2.51
C GLY A 113 18.13 35.70 1.99
N VAL A 114 18.03 35.94 0.67
CA VAL A 114 16.78 36.36 0.03
C VAL A 114 15.74 35.23 0.05
N SER A 115 16.13 34.00 -0.29
CA SER A 115 15.28 32.81 -0.28
C SER A 115 14.56 32.61 1.06
N LEU A 116 15.30 32.63 2.17
CA LEU A 116 14.76 32.43 3.53
C LEU A 116 13.95 33.64 4.04
N ALA A 117 14.37 34.86 3.71
CA ALA A 117 13.61 36.06 4.07
C ALA A 117 12.27 36.15 3.33
N VAL A 118 12.19 35.68 2.09
CA VAL A 118 10.94 35.52 1.35
C VAL A 118 10.05 34.44 1.95
N ALA A 119 10.59 33.28 2.34
CA ALA A 119 9.81 32.23 3.02
C ALA A 119 9.13 32.74 4.31
N LYS A 120 9.85 33.57 5.09
CA LYS A 120 9.29 34.26 6.27
C LYS A 120 8.18 35.25 5.89
N ALA A 121 8.36 36.02 4.81
CA ALA A 121 7.30 36.89 4.27
C ALA A 121 6.07 36.11 3.78
N GLY A 122 6.26 34.95 3.15
CA GLY A 122 5.21 34.05 2.68
C GLY A 122 4.42 33.39 3.83
N ALA A 123 5.09 33.06 4.94
CA ALA A 123 4.45 32.61 6.17
C ALA A 123 3.57 33.73 6.78
N ALA A 124 4.13 34.94 6.88
CA ALA A 124 3.43 36.11 7.40
C ALA A 124 2.23 36.54 6.53
N GLU A 125 2.32 36.45 5.20
CA GLU A 125 1.16 36.69 4.31
C GLU A 125 0.05 35.66 4.50
N LYS A 126 0.40 34.39 4.72
CA LYS A 126 -0.60 33.34 5.05
C LYS A 126 -1.17 33.48 6.46
N GLY A 127 -0.53 34.24 7.35
CA GLY A 127 -0.89 34.34 8.76
C GLY A 127 -0.64 33.04 9.55
N VAL A 128 0.40 32.29 9.18
CA VAL A 128 0.78 31.01 9.81
C VAL A 128 2.23 31.03 10.28
N PRO A 129 2.63 30.19 11.26
CA PRO A 129 4.02 30.00 11.64
C PRO A 129 4.89 29.52 10.48
N LEU A 130 6.20 29.76 10.56
CA LEU A 130 7.14 29.41 9.48
C LEU A 130 7.20 27.89 9.26
N TYR A 131 7.20 27.07 10.32
CA TYR A 131 7.15 25.60 10.17
C TYR A 131 5.91 25.12 9.40
N ALA A 132 4.75 25.77 9.60
CA ALA A 132 3.53 25.44 8.88
C ALA A 132 3.62 25.86 7.39
N HIS A 133 4.19 27.05 7.12
CA HIS A 133 4.46 27.48 5.75
C HIS A 133 5.44 26.54 5.02
N VAL A 134 6.51 26.09 5.69
CA VAL A 134 7.45 25.11 5.13
C VAL A 134 6.76 23.76 4.89
N SER A 135 5.86 23.34 5.79
CA SER A 135 5.06 22.12 5.59
C SER A 135 4.14 22.21 4.37
N ASP A 136 3.54 23.37 4.08
CA ASP A 136 2.78 23.55 2.84
C ASP A 136 3.67 23.41 1.59
N LEU A 137 4.88 23.99 1.60
CA LEU A 137 5.83 23.91 0.48
C LEU A 137 6.39 22.49 0.29
N ALA A 138 6.65 21.80 1.38
CA ALA A 138 7.11 20.42 1.38
C ALA A 138 5.96 19.42 1.12
N GLY A 139 4.70 19.80 1.34
CA GLY A 139 3.54 18.92 1.21
C GLY A 139 3.49 17.83 2.29
N THR A 140 3.92 18.14 3.52
CA THR A 140 3.98 17.12 4.59
C THR A 140 2.65 16.93 5.32
N LYS A 141 2.43 15.73 5.84
CA LYS A 141 1.21 15.34 6.54
C LYS A 141 1.21 15.77 8.01
N LYS A 142 0.02 15.88 8.60
CA LYS A 142 -0.15 16.01 10.06
C LYS A 142 -0.22 14.61 10.72
N PRO A 143 0.02 14.47 12.04
CA PRO A 143 0.53 15.47 12.98
C PRO A 143 1.92 15.97 12.58
N PHE A 144 2.38 17.07 13.16
CA PHE A 144 3.77 17.50 12.99
C PHE A 144 4.71 16.57 13.78
N VAL A 145 5.97 16.48 13.37
CA VAL A 145 6.98 15.69 14.09
C VAL A 145 8.06 16.61 14.66
N LEU A 146 8.24 16.55 15.98
CA LEU A 146 9.33 17.22 16.68
C LEU A 146 10.58 16.33 16.60
N PRO A 147 11.75 16.89 16.24
CA PRO A 147 12.95 16.11 15.97
C PRO A 147 13.67 15.67 17.25
N VAL A 148 14.35 14.52 17.21
CA VAL A 148 15.38 14.21 18.21
C VAL A 148 16.54 15.19 18.06
N PRO A 149 16.98 15.90 19.12
CA PRO A 149 18.14 16.77 19.07
C PRO A 149 19.43 15.97 19.20
N PHE A 150 20.23 15.93 18.14
CA PHE A 150 21.59 15.40 18.14
C PHE A 150 22.52 16.49 18.68
N MET A 151 22.88 16.36 19.95
CA MET A 151 23.60 17.41 20.68
C MET A 151 25.10 17.13 20.68
N ASN A 152 25.88 17.91 19.94
CA ASN A 152 27.35 17.82 19.99
C ASN A 152 27.86 18.26 21.37
N VAL A 153 28.33 17.32 22.18
CA VAL A 153 28.75 17.59 23.57
C VAL A 153 30.26 17.55 23.76
N LEU A 154 31.03 17.00 22.81
CA LEU A 154 32.49 16.94 22.85
C LEU A 154 33.05 17.10 21.44
N ASN A 155 33.92 18.10 21.27
CA ASN A 155 34.54 18.46 19.98
C ASN A 155 35.97 17.91 19.85
N GLY A 156 36.27 17.38 18.67
CA GLY A 156 37.61 17.04 18.18
C GLY A 156 37.85 17.66 16.80
N GLY A 157 38.58 16.95 15.93
CA GLY A 157 38.81 17.33 14.53
C GLY A 157 39.27 18.77 14.36
N SER A 158 38.78 19.43 13.31
CA SER A 158 39.08 20.85 13.02
C SER A 158 38.31 21.83 13.93
N HIS A 159 37.40 21.35 14.79
CA HIS A 159 36.64 22.14 15.76
C HIS A 159 37.31 22.27 17.14
N ALA A 160 38.45 21.58 17.40
CA ALA A 160 39.18 21.66 18.67
C ALA A 160 40.70 21.42 18.53
N GLY A 161 41.51 22.19 19.26
CA GLY A 161 42.98 22.18 19.19
C GLY A 161 43.72 21.02 19.88
N GLY A 162 43.01 20.04 20.46
CA GLY A 162 43.61 18.80 20.99
C GLY A 162 43.92 17.77 19.88
N ARG A 163 44.39 16.57 20.24
CA ARG A 163 44.79 15.56 19.23
C ARG A 163 43.64 14.75 18.59
N LEU A 164 42.52 14.55 19.29
CA LEU A 164 41.36 13.76 18.84
C LEU A 164 40.95 14.06 17.39
N ALA A 165 41.02 13.07 16.50
CA ALA A 165 40.79 13.25 15.07
C ALA A 165 39.31 13.41 14.68
N PHE A 166 38.41 12.60 15.25
CA PHE A 166 36.97 12.68 14.93
C PHE A 166 36.40 14.02 15.41
N GLN A 167 35.51 14.62 14.62
CA GLN A 167 35.12 16.02 14.80
C GLN A 167 34.09 16.25 15.90
N GLU A 168 33.08 15.38 16.03
CA GLU A 168 32.00 15.56 16.98
C GLU A 168 31.55 14.25 17.63
N PHE A 169 31.24 14.33 18.92
CA PHE A 169 30.59 13.26 19.66
C PHE A 169 29.28 13.81 20.24
N MET A 170 28.18 13.23 19.78
CA MET A 170 26.83 13.68 20.03
C MET A 170 26.08 12.74 20.97
N ILE A 171 25.25 13.29 21.85
CA ILE A 171 24.25 12.51 22.60
C ILE A 171 22.88 12.63 21.92
N VAL A 172 22.10 11.54 21.99
CA VAL A 172 20.87 11.32 21.24
C VAL A 172 19.78 10.84 22.20
N PRO A 173 18.94 11.75 22.76
CA PRO A 173 17.85 11.42 23.68
C PRO A 173 16.62 10.86 22.93
N SER A 174 16.79 9.75 22.21
CA SER A 174 15.71 9.11 21.44
C SER A 174 14.60 8.51 22.31
N ASP A 175 14.90 8.22 23.58
CA ASP A 175 13.98 7.48 24.46
C ASP A 175 13.24 8.44 25.42
N ALA A 176 13.41 9.75 25.22
CA ALA A 176 12.64 10.78 25.89
C ALA A 176 11.19 10.82 25.34
N PRO A 177 10.18 11.13 26.18
CA PRO A 177 8.77 11.15 25.76
C PRO A 177 8.38 12.43 24.97
N SER A 178 9.18 13.49 25.02
CA SER A 178 8.91 14.79 24.41
C SER A 178 10.22 15.53 24.09
N PHE A 179 10.15 16.60 23.28
CA PHE A 179 11.31 17.43 23.00
C PHE A 179 11.78 18.19 24.25
N SER A 180 10.85 18.67 25.08
CA SER A 180 11.14 19.27 26.39
C SER A 180 11.94 18.33 27.31
N GLU A 181 11.55 17.06 27.39
CA GLU A 181 12.28 16.08 28.17
C GLU A 181 13.63 15.72 27.54
N ALA A 182 13.69 15.59 26.20
CA ALA A 182 14.94 15.40 25.48
C ALA A 182 15.96 16.52 25.75
N MET A 183 15.48 17.77 25.76
CA MET A 183 16.26 18.96 26.09
C MET A 183 16.78 18.95 27.52
N ARG A 184 15.93 18.60 28.50
CA ARG A 184 16.31 18.51 29.91
C ARG A 184 17.39 17.43 30.12
N GLN A 185 17.16 16.23 29.60
CA GLN A 185 18.08 15.09 29.74
C GLN A 185 19.44 15.39 29.09
N GLY A 186 19.44 15.94 27.87
CA GLY A 186 20.66 16.32 27.17
C GLY A 186 21.46 17.43 27.90
N ALA A 187 20.78 18.43 28.45
CA ALA A 187 21.42 19.48 29.24
C ALA A 187 22.05 18.95 30.54
N GLU A 188 21.38 18.04 31.25
CA GLU A 188 21.91 17.39 32.46
C GLU A 188 23.15 16.54 32.17
N VAL A 189 23.13 15.72 31.11
CA VAL A 189 24.31 14.95 30.65
C VAL A 189 25.45 15.88 30.26
N TYR A 190 25.18 16.98 29.53
CA TYR A 190 26.22 17.94 29.16
C TYR A 190 26.88 18.60 30.38
N GLN A 191 26.12 18.98 31.42
CA GLN A 191 26.71 19.54 32.64
C GLN A 191 27.49 18.47 33.44
N ALA A 192 27.01 17.23 33.47
CA ALA A 192 27.75 16.12 34.06
C ALA A 192 29.09 15.88 33.35
N LEU A 193 29.08 15.83 32.02
CA LEU A 193 30.25 15.71 31.15
C LEU A 193 31.24 16.86 31.38
N LYS A 194 30.76 18.10 31.39
CA LYS A 194 31.58 19.29 31.64
C LYS A 194 32.24 19.28 33.01
N GLY A 195 31.57 18.73 34.02
CA GLY A 195 32.15 18.49 35.35
C GLY A 195 33.21 17.39 35.34
N LEU A 196 33.01 16.30 34.60
CA LEU A 196 33.97 15.21 34.46
C LEU A 196 35.21 15.62 33.68
N ALA A 197 35.06 16.31 32.55
CA ALA A 197 36.15 16.87 31.74
C ALA A 197 37.06 17.77 32.59
N LYS A 198 36.48 18.69 33.36
CA LYS A 198 37.24 19.54 34.30
C LYS A 198 37.97 18.77 35.39
N LYS A 199 37.37 17.70 35.91
CA LYS A 199 37.95 16.85 36.96
C LYS A 199 39.11 15.99 36.44
N LYS A 200 39.00 15.43 35.22
CA LYS A 200 39.97 14.49 34.65
C LYS A 200 41.11 15.20 33.89
N TYR A 201 40.83 16.28 33.16
CA TYR A 201 41.80 16.97 32.28
C TYR A 201 42.05 18.44 32.68
N GLY A 202 41.54 18.89 33.83
CA GLY A 202 41.76 20.23 34.37
C GLY A 202 40.76 21.29 33.90
N GLN A 203 40.75 22.45 34.57
CA GLN A 203 39.69 23.46 34.43
C GLN A 203 39.49 23.96 32.98
N SER A 204 40.56 24.06 32.20
CA SER A 204 40.54 24.50 30.79
C SER A 204 39.85 23.51 29.85
N ALA A 205 39.82 22.21 30.17
CA ALA A 205 39.11 21.20 29.40
C ALA A 205 37.58 21.38 29.45
N GLY A 206 37.07 22.20 30.38
CA GLY A 206 35.67 22.63 30.41
C GLY A 206 35.37 23.89 29.58
N ASN A 207 36.36 24.41 28.82
CA ASN A 207 36.11 25.36 27.74
C ASN A 207 35.38 24.65 26.59
N VAL A 208 34.77 25.43 25.71
CA VAL A 208 33.91 24.91 24.64
C VAL A 208 34.46 25.25 23.25
N GLY A 209 34.23 24.37 22.29
CA GLY A 209 34.52 24.60 20.87
C GLY A 209 33.51 25.55 20.20
N ASP A 210 33.58 25.61 18.87
CA ASP A 210 32.69 26.45 18.06
C ASP A 210 31.21 26.10 18.26
N GLU A 211 30.89 24.83 18.51
CA GLU A 211 29.52 24.30 18.62
C GLU A 211 29.06 24.05 20.06
N GLY A 212 29.87 24.44 21.05
CA GLY A 212 29.49 24.44 22.46
C GLY A 212 29.83 23.16 23.23
N GLY A 213 30.24 22.09 22.55
CA GLY A 213 30.79 20.88 23.16
C GLY A 213 32.12 21.17 23.88
N VAL A 214 32.47 20.35 24.86
CA VAL A 214 33.75 20.49 25.57
C VAL A 214 34.92 20.04 24.70
N ALA A 215 36.09 20.66 24.90
CA ALA A 215 37.31 20.34 24.15
C ALA A 215 38.45 19.88 25.09
N PRO A 216 38.33 18.69 25.73
CA PRO A 216 39.42 18.09 26.50
C PRO A 216 40.55 17.62 25.57
N ASP A 217 41.79 17.61 26.05
CA ASP A 217 42.93 17.07 25.30
C ASP A 217 42.95 15.53 25.37
N ILE A 218 42.09 14.93 24.57
CA ILE A 218 41.92 13.49 24.38
C ILE A 218 42.61 13.07 23.07
N GLN A 219 43.13 11.84 23.03
CA GLN A 219 43.77 11.31 21.81
C GLN A 219 42.91 10.32 21.02
N THR A 220 41.97 9.61 21.65
CA THR A 220 41.22 8.52 21.00
C THR A 220 39.70 8.70 21.09
N ALA A 221 38.99 8.28 20.04
CA ALA A 221 37.52 8.23 20.06
C ALA A 221 36.98 7.37 21.21
N GLN A 222 37.69 6.27 21.51
CA GLN A 222 37.45 5.39 22.64
C GLN A 222 37.38 6.16 23.97
N GLU A 223 38.36 7.01 24.27
CA GLU A 223 38.41 7.80 25.51
C GLU A 223 37.35 8.91 25.57
N ALA A 224 36.98 9.49 24.42
CA ALA A 224 35.86 10.44 24.34
C ALA A 224 34.52 9.77 24.65
N LEU A 225 34.29 8.57 24.08
CA LEU A 225 33.08 7.77 24.30
C LEU A 225 32.99 7.21 25.74
N ASP A 226 34.12 6.80 26.34
CA ASP A 226 34.17 6.38 27.75
C ASP A 226 33.75 7.56 28.67
N LEU A 227 34.23 8.78 28.39
CA LEU A 227 33.89 9.99 29.16
C LEU A 227 32.40 10.40 29.00
N ILE A 228 31.83 10.25 27.81
CA ILE A 228 30.40 10.50 27.56
C ILE A 228 29.55 9.43 28.25
N THR A 229 29.98 8.17 28.26
CA THR A 229 29.27 7.08 28.95
C THR A 229 29.26 7.32 30.46
N GLU A 230 30.39 7.69 31.07
CA GLU A 230 30.46 8.09 32.50
C GLU A 230 29.53 9.28 32.81
N ALA A 231 29.38 10.24 31.87
CA ALA A 231 28.47 11.37 32.03
C ALA A 231 26.99 10.96 31.98
N ILE A 232 26.62 10.05 31.07
CA ILE A 232 25.26 9.48 30.94
C ILE A 232 24.88 8.70 32.21
N GLU A 233 25.78 7.85 32.70
CA GLU A 233 25.59 7.09 33.94
C GLU A 233 25.41 8.03 35.15
N LYS A 234 26.29 9.02 35.29
CA LYS A 234 26.25 9.99 36.38
C LYS A 234 25.01 10.88 36.37
N ALA A 235 24.41 11.12 35.20
CA ALA A 235 23.15 11.84 35.05
C ALA A 235 21.91 10.93 35.25
N GLY A 236 22.07 9.61 35.33
CA GLY A 236 20.98 8.66 35.53
C GLY A 236 20.24 8.21 34.27
N TYR A 237 20.85 8.36 33.09
CA TYR A 237 20.24 8.06 31.78
C TYR A 237 20.82 6.84 31.07
N THR A 238 21.47 5.92 31.80
CA THR A 238 21.97 4.64 31.27
C THR A 238 20.85 3.88 30.56
N GLY A 239 21.08 3.51 29.30
CA GLY A 239 20.09 2.80 28.48
C GLY A 239 18.88 3.64 28.04
N LYS A 240 18.94 4.98 28.17
CA LYS A 240 17.92 5.95 27.69
C LYS A 240 18.51 7.06 26.80
N MET A 241 19.80 7.00 26.57
CA MET A 241 20.58 8.01 25.83
C MET A 241 21.51 7.26 24.89
N ASN A 242 21.32 7.47 23.59
CA ASN A 242 22.17 6.93 22.56
C ASN A 242 23.27 7.94 22.18
N ILE A 243 24.22 7.51 21.36
CA ILE A 243 25.36 8.30 20.91
C ILE A 243 25.36 8.37 19.37
N ALA A 244 25.86 9.48 18.84
CA ALA A 244 26.20 9.61 17.43
C ALA A 244 27.58 10.26 17.28
N MET A 245 28.20 10.10 16.12
CA MET A 245 29.51 10.69 15.82
C MET A 245 29.47 11.39 14.46
N ASP A 246 30.10 12.55 14.36
CA ASP A 246 30.59 13.08 13.08
C ASP A 246 32.10 12.90 13.04
N VAL A 247 32.55 12.17 12.04
CA VAL A 247 33.96 11.84 11.87
C VAL A 247 34.68 12.89 11.03
N ALA A 248 33.99 13.56 10.10
CA ALA A 248 34.54 14.50 9.12
C ALA A 248 35.84 13.98 8.45
N SER A 249 35.84 12.70 8.05
CA SER A 249 37.08 11.98 7.68
C SER A 249 37.82 12.54 6.45
N SER A 250 37.16 13.34 5.62
CA SER A 250 37.79 14.14 4.54
C SER A 250 38.97 14.98 5.05
N GLU A 251 38.86 15.57 6.26
CA GLU A 251 39.90 16.42 6.87
C GLU A 251 41.21 15.68 7.15
N PHE A 252 41.16 14.36 7.28
CA PHE A 252 42.32 13.51 7.58
C PHE A 252 42.58 12.38 6.58
N TYR A 253 41.91 12.42 5.43
CA TYR A 253 42.19 11.53 4.31
C TYR A 253 43.44 11.99 3.55
N LYS A 254 44.30 11.04 3.17
CA LYS A 254 45.54 11.28 2.43
C LYS A 254 45.40 10.68 1.04
N GLU A 255 44.93 11.49 0.09
CA GLU A 255 44.54 11.05 -1.26
C GLU A 255 45.66 10.26 -1.97
N ASP A 256 46.90 10.76 -1.94
CA ASP A 256 48.08 10.11 -2.52
C ASP A 256 48.33 8.67 -1.99
N ALA A 257 47.99 8.43 -0.72
CA ALA A 257 48.19 7.15 -0.04
C ALA A 257 46.93 6.28 0.06
N LYS A 258 45.75 6.84 -0.26
CA LYS A 258 44.42 6.26 -0.04
C LYS A 258 44.22 5.70 1.38
N LYS A 259 44.63 6.49 2.37
CA LYS A 259 44.64 6.13 3.79
C LYS A 259 44.17 7.28 4.67
N TYR A 260 43.78 6.96 5.90
CA TYR A 260 43.25 7.88 6.90
C TYR A 260 44.24 8.07 8.05
N ASP A 261 44.47 9.33 8.43
CA ASP A 261 45.47 9.76 9.41
C ASP A 261 44.80 10.17 10.73
N LEU A 262 44.62 9.22 11.65
CA LEU A 262 43.98 9.47 12.95
C LEU A 262 44.80 10.35 13.92
N ASP A 263 45.95 10.89 13.48
CA ASP A 263 46.78 11.84 14.22
C ASP A 263 47.10 13.08 13.36
N PHE A 264 46.27 13.42 12.35
CA PHE A 264 46.56 14.46 11.35
C PHE A 264 46.89 15.87 11.88
N LYS A 265 46.47 16.18 13.11
CA LYS A 265 46.79 17.45 13.80
C LYS A 265 48.22 17.48 14.37
N ASN A 266 48.91 16.35 14.37
CA ASN A 266 50.34 16.27 14.65
C ASN A 266 51.15 16.59 13.38
N PRO A 267 51.97 17.67 13.36
CA PRO A 267 52.86 17.96 12.24
C PRO A 267 53.88 16.84 11.96
N GLU A 268 54.14 15.99 12.97
CA GLU A 268 55.02 14.82 12.90
C GLU A 268 54.19 13.51 12.87
N SER A 269 53.01 13.50 12.23
CA SER A 269 52.23 12.26 12.03
C SER A 269 53.04 11.24 11.23
N ASP A 270 52.96 9.98 11.67
CA ASP A 270 53.74 8.84 11.17
C ASP A 270 52.96 8.10 10.07
N PRO A 271 53.38 8.17 8.78
CA PRO A 271 52.64 7.56 7.68
C PRO A 271 52.51 6.03 7.77
N THR A 272 53.32 5.37 8.60
CA THR A 272 53.20 3.91 8.82
C THR A 272 51.98 3.55 9.66
N LYS A 273 51.41 4.52 10.40
CA LYS A 273 50.20 4.35 11.23
C LYS A 273 48.92 4.78 10.52
N TRP A 274 48.99 5.33 9.32
CA TRP A 274 47.80 5.67 8.54
C TRP A 274 47.08 4.38 8.12
N ILE A 275 45.78 4.32 8.38
CA ILE A 275 44.97 3.09 8.22
C ILE A 275 44.18 3.11 6.91
N THR A 276 43.83 1.94 6.40
CA THR A 276 42.95 1.81 5.22
C THR A 276 41.48 1.99 5.60
N TYR A 277 40.59 2.08 4.60
CA TYR A 277 39.16 2.19 4.88
C TYR A 277 38.59 0.92 5.52
N GLU A 278 39.14 -0.27 5.25
CA GLU A 278 38.71 -1.52 5.88
C GLU A 278 39.10 -1.55 7.37
N GLU A 279 40.29 -1.06 7.71
CA GLU A 279 40.76 -0.93 9.09
C GLU A 279 39.93 0.10 9.86
N LEU A 280 39.58 1.23 9.22
CA LEU A 280 38.71 2.27 9.80
C LEU A 280 37.26 1.79 9.94
N ALA A 281 36.72 1.04 8.97
CA ALA A 281 35.42 0.37 9.06
C ALA A 281 35.38 -0.65 10.21
N ALA A 282 36.46 -1.40 10.42
CA ALA A 282 36.58 -2.32 11.56
C ALA A 282 36.59 -1.56 12.90
N LEU A 283 37.32 -0.44 12.99
CA LEU A 283 37.31 0.44 14.16
C LEU A 283 35.89 0.94 14.49
N TYR A 284 35.16 1.49 13.50
CA TYR A 284 33.76 1.89 13.72
C TYR A 284 32.89 0.71 14.18
N SER A 285 33.07 -0.46 13.56
CA SER A 285 32.32 -1.67 13.90
C SER A 285 32.56 -2.12 15.34
N ASP A 286 33.77 -1.96 15.87
CA ASP A 286 34.09 -2.30 17.26
C ASP A 286 33.60 -1.23 18.25
N LEU A 287 33.63 0.05 17.88
CA LEU A 287 32.99 1.12 18.66
C LEU A 287 31.47 0.90 18.78
N CYS A 288 30.78 0.54 17.68
CA CYS A 288 29.34 0.26 17.69
C CYS A 288 28.95 -0.99 18.50
N LYS A 289 29.87 -1.96 18.69
CA LYS A 289 29.64 -3.10 19.60
C LYS A 289 29.78 -2.72 21.08
N LYS A 290 30.64 -1.74 21.39
CA LYS A 290 30.96 -1.33 22.77
C LYS A 290 30.04 -0.24 23.31
N TYR A 291 29.53 0.62 22.42
CA TYR A 291 28.76 1.81 22.78
C TYR A 291 27.41 1.87 22.05
N PRO A 292 26.41 2.57 22.61
CA PRO A 292 25.09 2.73 22.00
C PRO A 292 25.11 3.73 20.83
N ILE A 293 25.94 3.48 19.81
CA ILE A 293 26.09 4.34 18.64
C ILE A 293 24.97 4.02 17.63
N VAL A 294 24.11 5.00 17.37
CA VAL A 294 22.96 4.87 16.45
C VAL A 294 23.13 5.60 15.13
N SER A 295 24.12 6.48 15.02
CA SER A 295 24.41 7.26 13.81
C SER A 295 25.89 7.59 13.67
N ILE A 296 26.44 7.45 12.46
CA ILE A 296 27.77 7.94 12.08
C ILE A 296 27.65 8.80 10.82
N GLU A 297 28.23 10.00 10.88
CA GLU A 297 28.31 11.01 9.82
C GLU A 297 29.75 11.06 9.28
N ASP A 298 29.88 11.18 7.96
CA ASP A 298 31.13 11.20 7.17
C ASP A 298 32.25 10.22 7.60
N PRO A 299 31.94 8.90 7.72
CA PRO A 299 32.91 7.87 8.09
C PRO A 299 34.06 7.69 7.08
N PHE A 300 33.89 8.10 5.82
CA PHE A 300 34.92 8.05 4.77
C PHE A 300 34.90 9.34 3.95
N ALA A 301 35.99 9.62 3.22
CA ALA A 301 36.18 10.88 2.52
C ALA A 301 35.09 11.13 1.46
N GLU A 302 34.87 12.41 1.13
CA GLU A 302 33.77 12.89 0.28
C GLU A 302 33.65 12.20 -1.10
N ASP A 303 34.75 11.67 -1.65
CA ASP A 303 34.78 10.92 -2.91
C ASP A 303 35.29 9.46 -2.79
N ASP A 304 35.45 8.90 -1.58
CA ASP A 304 35.82 7.48 -1.35
C ASP A 304 34.59 6.54 -1.44
N TRP A 305 33.90 6.62 -2.58
CA TRP A 305 32.62 5.93 -2.82
C TRP A 305 32.66 4.41 -2.60
N GLU A 306 33.83 3.78 -2.73
CA GLU A 306 34.03 2.35 -2.47
C GLU A 306 33.94 2.04 -0.97
N ALA A 307 34.65 2.81 -0.13
CA ALA A 307 34.63 2.67 1.32
C ALA A 307 33.23 2.89 1.93
N TRP A 308 32.53 3.95 1.51
CA TRP A 308 31.14 4.19 1.90
C TRP A 308 30.24 2.99 1.57
N SER A 309 30.33 2.50 0.33
CA SER A 309 29.53 1.35 -0.15
C SER A 309 29.94 0.01 0.47
N TYR A 310 31.16 -0.09 1.01
CA TYR A 310 31.63 -1.23 1.79
C TYR A 310 30.99 -1.20 3.19
N PHE A 311 31.16 -0.10 3.92
CA PHE A 311 30.69 0.05 5.29
C PHE A 311 29.16 0.00 5.42
N TYR A 312 28.43 0.61 4.48
CA TYR A 312 26.98 0.56 4.39
C TYR A 312 26.42 -0.88 4.46
N LYS A 313 27.11 -1.86 3.85
CA LYS A 313 26.66 -3.27 3.83
C LYS A 313 26.98 -4.01 5.13
N SER A 314 27.82 -3.44 5.99
CA SER A 314 28.37 -4.08 7.19
C SER A 314 27.66 -3.65 8.48
N GLN A 315 26.88 -2.57 8.46
CA GLN A 315 26.25 -1.97 9.64
C GLN A 315 24.77 -1.65 9.41
N ASP A 316 23.95 -1.87 10.44
CA ASP A 316 22.51 -1.52 10.47
C ASP A 316 22.21 -0.33 11.39
N ILE A 317 23.04 0.71 11.26
CA ILE A 317 22.86 2.00 11.96
C ILE A 317 22.51 3.10 10.94
N GLN A 318 22.29 4.32 11.41
CA GLN A 318 22.23 5.46 10.51
C GLN A 318 23.64 5.82 10.00
N ILE A 319 23.78 5.97 8.68
CA ILE A 319 24.99 6.44 8.01
C ILE A 319 24.60 7.70 7.26
N VAL A 320 25.09 8.84 7.75
CA VAL A 320 24.74 10.17 7.25
C VAL A 320 25.81 10.63 6.26
N GLY A 321 25.39 11.06 5.06
CA GLY A 321 26.27 11.71 4.09
C GLY A 321 26.16 13.24 4.16
N ASP A 322 27.23 13.89 4.59
CA ASP A 322 27.39 15.35 4.62
C ASP A 322 28.24 15.82 3.43
N ASP A 323 29.58 15.86 3.53
CA ASP A 323 30.45 16.25 2.41
C ASP A 323 30.31 15.28 1.21
N LEU A 324 29.92 14.02 1.47
CA LEU A 324 29.57 13.07 0.41
C LEU A 324 28.45 13.60 -0.50
N THR A 325 27.44 14.28 0.07
CA THR A 325 26.21 14.65 -0.64
C THR A 325 26.07 16.15 -0.88
N VAL A 326 26.64 16.99 0.00
CA VAL A 326 26.57 18.46 0.05
C VAL A 326 25.17 19.03 -0.23
N THR A 327 24.12 18.36 0.27
CA THR A 327 22.71 18.70 0.00
C THR A 327 22.38 18.80 -1.51
N ASN A 328 23.17 18.17 -2.38
CA ASN A 328 23.08 18.29 -3.84
C ASN A 328 22.36 17.08 -4.47
N PRO A 329 21.22 17.26 -5.16
CA PRO A 329 20.43 16.18 -5.74
C PRO A 329 21.21 15.21 -6.65
N LEU A 330 22.25 15.68 -7.36
CA LEU A 330 23.06 14.81 -8.23
C LEU A 330 23.96 13.85 -7.42
N ARG A 331 24.52 14.33 -6.29
CA ARG A 331 25.34 13.49 -5.40
C ARG A 331 24.48 12.60 -4.52
N ILE A 332 23.34 13.09 -4.04
CA ILE A 332 22.31 12.28 -3.34
C ILE A 332 21.88 11.10 -4.23
N LYS A 333 21.50 11.37 -5.48
CA LYS A 333 21.14 10.32 -6.45
C LYS A 333 22.27 9.30 -6.68
N LYS A 334 23.52 9.75 -6.80
CA LYS A 334 24.69 8.84 -6.92
C LYS A 334 24.87 7.98 -5.66
N ALA A 335 24.70 8.55 -4.48
CA ALA A 335 24.82 7.85 -3.20
C ALA A 335 23.70 6.81 -2.98
N ILE A 336 22.48 7.12 -3.43
CA ILE A 336 21.35 6.18 -3.56
C ILE A 336 21.72 5.02 -4.51
N GLU A 337 22.15 5.33 -5.74
CA GLU A 337 22.48 4.32 -6.76
C GLU A 337 23.61 3.36 -6.35
N LEU A 338 24.58 3.85 -5.56
CA LEU A 338 25.72 3.07 -5.07
C LEU A 338 25.46 2.38 -3.71
N LYS A 339 24.40 2.78 -2.99
CA LYS A 339 24.13 2.41 -1.59
C LYS A 339 25.30 2.79 -0.66
N SER A 340 25.60 4.08 -0.64
CA SER A 340 26.69 4.66 0.14
C SER A 340 26.26 5.12 1.54
N ALA A 341 25.03 5.61 1.70
CA ALA A 341 24.48 6.13 2.96
C ALA A 341 22.98 5.79 3.08
N ASN A 342 22.36 6.03 4.24
CA ASN A 342 20.91 5.90 4.46
C ASN A 342 20.30 7.14 5.16
N ALA A 343 21.05 8.23 5.27
CA ALA A 343 20.55 9.53 5.69
C ALA A 343 21.30 10.67 5.00
N LEU A 344 20.57 11.75 4.74
CA LEU A 344 21.10 13.03 4.27
C LEU A 344 21.36 13.95 5.47
N LEU A 345 22.54 14.59 5.53
CA LEU A 345 22.69 15.81 6.31
C LEU A 345 22.23 17.01 5.47
N LEU A 346 21.15 17.68 5.89
CA LEU A 346 20.57 18.79 5.14
C LEU A 346 21.07 20.12 5.71
N LYS A 347 21.97 20.77 4.97
CA LYS A 347 22.48 22.11 5.24
C LYS A 347 22.04 23.05 4.12
N VAL A 348 21.06 23.90 4.40
CA VAL A 348 20.43 24.78 3.40
C VAL A 348 21.40 25.69 2.62
N ASN A 349 22.56 26.03 3.21
CA ASN A 349 23.59 26.85 2.57
C ASN A 349 24.54 26.06 1.64
N GLN A 350 24.61 24.73 1.75
CA GLN A 350 25.38 23.90 0.80
C GLN A 350 24.74 23.87 -0.59
N ILE A 351 23.41 24.02 -0.68
CA ILE A 351 22.69 24.08 -1.95
C ILE A 351 22.25 25.50 -2.33
N GLY A 352 21.89 26.34 -1.35
CA GLY A 352 21.71 27.79 -1.52
C GLY A 352 20.28 28.31 -1.72
N THR A 353 19.25 27.45 -1.76
CA THR A 353 17.83 27.88 -1.71
C THR A 353 16.99 26.94 -0.85
N LEU A 354 15.84 27.44 -0.36
CA LEU A 354 14.87 26.62 0.36
C LEU A 354 14.20 25.58 -0.55
N THR A 355 13.83 25.95 -1.78
CA THR A 355 13.20 25.01 -2.73
C THR A 355 14.11 23.83 -3.07
N GLU A 356 15.39 24.05 -3.36
CA GLU A 356 16.33 22.95 -3.63
C GLU A 356 16.57 22.09 -2.36
N SER A 357 16.59 22.70 -1.18
CA SER A 357 16.71 21.97 0.10
C SER A 357 15.50 21.07 0.37
N ILE A 358 14.29 21.56 0.12
CA ILE A 358 13.05 20.76 0.22
C ILE A 358 13.06 19.62 -0.81
N GLN A 359 13.57 19.85 -2.03
CA GLN A 359 13.68 18.81 -3.03
C GLN A 359 14.69 17.72 -2.62
N ALA A 360 15.87 18.11 -2.11
CA ALA A 360 16.87 17.17 -1.59
C ALA A 360 16.30 16.29 -0.46
N ALA A 361 15.47 16.84 0.42
CA ALA A 361 14.76 16.07 1.43
C ALA A 361 13.75 15.08 0.81
N LYS A 362 12.92 15.53 -0.15
CA LYS A 362 11.95 14.69 -0.86
C LYS A 362 12.62 13.53 -1.61
N ASP A 363 13.72 13.79 -2.31
CA ASP A 363 14.48 12.78 -3.05
C ASP A 363 15.07 11.72 -2.10
N SER A 364 15.49 12.13 -0.90
CA SER A 364 15.99 11.25 0.15
C SER A 364 14.86 10.37 0.74
N TYR A 365 13.74 10.98 1.13
CA TYR A 365 12.59 10.24 1.66
C TYR A 365 12.02 9.23 0.64
N ALA A 366 12.07 9.54 -0.66
CA ALA A 366 11.58 8.66 -1.72
C ALA A 366 12.40 7.36 -1.88
N ASP A 367 13.63 7.30 -1.38
CA ASP A 367 14.47 6.09 -1.30
C ASP A 367 14.51 5.49 0.13
N GLY A 368 13.67 5.98 1.04
CA GLY A 368 13.60 5.51 2.44
C GLY A 368 14.76 5.99 3.32
N TRP A 369 15.45 7.06 2.95
CA TRP A 369 16.51 7.67 3.76
C TRP A 369 15.95 8.57 4.86
N GLY A 370 16.68 8.68 5.96
CA GLY A 370 16.46 9.75 6.95
C GLY A 370 16.97 11.10 6.43
N VAL A 371 16.48 12.19 7.00
CA VAL A 371 17.02 13.54 6.76
C VAL A 371 17.30 14.19 8.11
N MET A 372 18.56 14.50 8.38
CA MET A 372 18.98 15.24 9.57
C MET A 372 19.24 16.69 9.16
N VAL A 373 18.37 17.60 9.59
CA VAL A 373 18.60 19.04 9.36
C VAL A 373 19.77 19.49 10.22
N SER A 374 20.71 20.23 9.65
CA SER A 374 21.94 20.62 10.32
C SER A 374 22.19 22.13 10.30
N HIS A 375 22.80 22.59 11.38
CA HIS A 375 23.47 23.88 11.45
C HIS A 375 24.79 23.91 10.65
N ARG A 376 25.57 24.99 10.79
CA ARG A 376 27.01 25.03 10.49
C ARG A 376 27.79 25.48 11.74
N SER A 377 29.10 25.22 11.77
CA SER A 377 29.99 25.69 12.84
C SER A 377 30.02 27.21 12.99
N GLY A 378 29.89 27.97 11.90
CA GLY A 378 29.62 29.42 11.91
C GLY A 378 28.13 29.74 11.86
N GLU A 379 27.41 29.56 12.97
CA GLU A 379 25.99 29.91 13.09
C GLU A 379 25.75 31.35 13.60
N THR A 380 24.48 31.74 13.65
CA THR A 380 23.92 33.06 13.93
C THR A 380 22.74 32.95 14.91
N GLU A 381 22.09 34.05 15.27
CA GLU A 381 20.85 34.05 16.05
C GLU A 381 19.61 33.57 15.26
N ASP A 382 19.69 33.39 13.94
CA ASP A 382 18.57 32.97 13.11
C ASP A 382 18.09 31.56 13.47
N VAL A 383 16.78 31.34 13.63
CA VAL A 383 16.21 30.06 14.08
C VAL A 383 15.63 29.20 12.96
N THR A 384 15.71 29.63 11.69
CA THR A 384 14.94 29.07 10.55
C THR A 384 15.06 27.55 10.39
N ILE A 385 16.22 26.95 10.67
CA ILE A 385 16.39 25.49 10.55
C ILE A 385 15.50 24.68 11.54
N SER A 386 15.07 25.30 12.65
CA SER A 386 14.11 24.74 13.62
C SER A 386 12.71 24.61 13.02
N ASP A 387 12.29 25.65 12.31
CA ASP A 387 11.02 25.66 11.60
C ASP A 387 11.08 24.75 10.36
N ILE A 388 12.23 24.68 9.69
CA ILE A 388 12.44 23.77 8.57
C ILE A 388 12.35 22.31 9.02
N VAL A 389 13.04 21.89 10.08
CA VAL A 389 13.03 20.47 10.49
C VAL A 389 11.64 19.96 10.88
N VAL A 390 10.83 20.80 11.54
CA VAL A 390 9.43 20.48 11.86
C VAL A 390 8.57 20.52 10.59
N GLY A 391 8.77 21.51 9.71
CA GLY A 391 8.00 21.69 8.48
C GLY A 391 8.28 20.63 7.40
N ILE A 392 9.52 20.18 7.24
CA ILE A 392 9.88 19.02 6.38
C ILE A 392 9.78 17.68 7.12
N ARG A 393 9.41 17.74 8.41
CA ARG A 393 9.00 16.60 9.23
C ARG A 393 10.11 15.54 9.44
N ALA A 394 11.36 16.02 9.49
CA ALA A 394 12.57 15.21 9.34
C ALA A 394 12.88 14.26 10.51
N GLY A 395 12.34 14.54 11.71
CA GLY A 395 12.48 13.68 12.89
C GLY A 395 13.83 13.76 13.62
N GLN A 396 14.81 14.50 13.09
CA GLN A 396 16.14 14.66 13.70
C GLN A 396 16.80 15.99 13.29
N ILE A 397 17.48 16.65 14.25
CA ILE A 397 18.22 17.90 14.04
C ILE A 397 19.59 17.85 14.73
N LYS A 398 20.65 18.23 14.02
CA LYS A 398 21.98 18.51 14.58
C LYS A 398 22.17 20.03 14.65
N THR A 399 22.11 20.59 15.85
CA THR A 399 22.24 22.06 16.04
C THR A 399 23.24 22.47 17.13
N GLY A 400 24.04 21.51 17.62
CA GLY A 400 25.14 21.75 18.55
C GLY A 400 24.79 21.43 20.00
N ALA A 401 25.66 21.84 20.92
CA ALA A 401 25.47 21.61 22.35
C ALA A 401 24.23 22.37 22.91
N PRO A 402 23.74 21.98 24.10
CA PRO A 402 22.90 22.84 24.94
C PRO A 402 23.74 23.96 25.60
N ALA A 403 24.59 24.62 24.81
CA ALA A 403 25.49 25.70 25.20
C ALA A 403 25.79 26.59 23.98
N ARG A 404 26.07 27.87 24.24
CA ARG A 404 26.20 28.96 23.26
C ARG A 404 24.86 29.32 22.58
N SER A 405 24.59 30.61 22.45
CA SER A 405 23.24 31.11 22.15
C SER A 405 22.80 30.88 20.71
N GLU A 406 23.72 30.78 19.76
CA GLU A 406 23.43 30.46 18.36
C GLU A 406 22.92 29.01 18.17
N ARG A 407 23.23 28.11 19.13
CA ARG A 407 22.74 26.72 19.22
C ARG A 407 21.42 26.68 19.98
N LEU A 408 21.42 27.26 21.18
CA LEU A 408 20.25 27.37 22.06
C LEU A 408 19.10 28.15 21.42
N ALA A 409 19.35 29.08 20.49
CA ALA A 409 18.30 29.79 19.75
C ALA A 409 17.38 28.81 18.99
N LYS A 410 17.96 27.79 18.34
CA LYS A 410 17.22 26.76 17.60
C LYS A 410 16.50 25.80 18.55
N LEU A 411 17.23 25.28 19.54
CA LEU A 411 16.67 24.37 20.54
C LEU A 411 15.49 25.02 21.30
N ASN A 412 15.62 26.29 21.69
CA ASN A 412 14.54 27.06 22.31
C ASN A 412 13.40 27.39 21.34
N GLN A 413 13.66 27.47 20.03
CA GLN A 413 12.59 27.63 19.05
C GLN A 413 11.76 26.35 18.92
N ILE A 414 12.38 25.17 18.94
CA ILE A 414 11.64 23.90 18.92
C ILE A 414 10.81 23.72 20.20
N LEU A 415 11.30 24.16 21.38
CA LEU A 415 10.48 24.21 22.61
C LEU A 415 9.21 25.07 22.45
N ARG A 416 9.32 26.24 21.78
CA ARG A 416 8.14 27.09 21.48
C ARG A 416 7.18 26.43 20.48
N ILE A 417 7.72 25.74 19.47
CA ILE A 417 6.92 25.01 18.48
C ILE A 417 6.20 23.82 19.13
N GLU A 418 6.83 23.12 20.09
CA GLU A 418 6.19 22.10 20.91
C GLU A 418 5.04 22.67 21.76
N GLU A 419 5.25 23.81 22.43
CA GLU A 419 4.22 24.51 23.19
C GLU A 419 3.05 24.98 22.30
N GLU A 420 3.33 25.54 21.11
CA GLU A 420 2.33 26.02 20.16
C GLU A 420 1.49 24.87 19.56
N LEU A 421 2.12 23.72 19.28
CA LEU A 421 1.44 22.57 18.68
C LEU A 421 0.67 21.73 19.69
N GLY A 422 1.17 21.59 20.92
CA GLY A 422 0.59 20.73 21.96
C GLY A 422 0.34 19.31 21.43
N SER A 423 -0.90 18.82 21.53
CA SER A 423 -1.30 17.49 21.06
C SER A 423 -1.27 17.31 19.53
N ASN A 424 -0.97 18.35 18.75
CA ASN A 424 -0.85 18.27 17.28
C ASN A 424 0.57 17.90 16.81
N ALA A 425 1.49 17.65 17.75
CA ALA A 425 2.85 17.21 17.51
C ALA A 425 3.13 15.85 18.17
N VAL A 426 3.99 15.06 17.54
CA VAL A 426 4.59 13.85 18.13
C VAL A 426 6.11 14.00 18.15
N TYR A 427 6.77 13.59 19.22
CA TYR A 427 8.24 13.51 19.26
C TYR A 427 8.70 12.26 18.49
N ALA A 428 9.70 12.41 17.62
CA ALA A 428 10.12 11.31 16.75
C ALA A 428 10.71 10.12 17.53
N GLY A 429 11.36 10.39 18.65
CA GLY A 429 11.97 9.39 19.54
C GLY A 429 12.84 8.37 18.80
N ALA A 430 12.72 7.08 19.15
CA ALA A 430 13.40 5.97 18.47
C ALA A 430 13.11 5.86 16.96
N ASN A 431 12.06 6.51 16.45
CA ASN A 431 11.70 6.51 15.03
C ASN A 431 12.33 7.67 14.22
N PHE A 432 13.29 8.41 14.79
CA PHE A 432 13.92 9.60 14.18
C PHE A 432 14.31 9.43 12.70
N ARG A 433 14.86 8.27 12.30
CA ARG A 433 15.26 7.98 10.91
C ARG A 433 14.08 7.86 9.93
N LYS A 434 12.89 7.46 10.41
CA LYS A 434 11.71 7.11 9.60
C LYS A 434 10.48 7.97 9.88
N ALA A 435 10.66 9.15 10.49
CA ALA A 435 9.56 10.06 10.86
C ALA A 435 8.57 10.38 9.72
N VAL A 436 9.04 10.37 8.46
CA VAL A 436 8.22 10.61 7.26
C VAL A 436 7.46 9.38 6.76
N GLU A 437 7.97 8.16 6.96
CA GLU A 437 7.34 6.91 6.48
C GLU A 437 6.20 6.42 7.40
N PHE A 438 6.18 6.84 8.66
CA PHE A 438 5.11 6.50 9.60
C PHE A 438 3.79 7.25 9.28
N HIS A 439 2.76 7.05 10.12
CA HIS A 439 1.46 7.76 10.14
C HIS A 439 0.31 7.14 9.33
N LEU A 440 0.38 5.85 9.02
CA LEU A 440 -0.83 5.03 8.91
C LEU A 440 -0.96 4.23 10.21
N PRO A 441 -1.81 4.65 11.18
CA PRO A 441 -2.05 3.92 12.42
C PRO A 441 -2.93 2.68 12.17
N VAL A 442 -2.47 1.76 11.30
CA VAL A 442 -3.25 0.59 10.83
C VAL A 442 -3.77 -0.26 12.00
N TYR A 443 -2.90 -0.58 12.97
CA TYR A 443 -3.29 -1.34 14.15
C TYR A 443 -4.39 -0.62 14.96
N THR A 444 -4.17 0.64 15.35
CA THR A 444 -5.16 1.45 16.08
C THR A 444 -6.46 1.61 15.29
N ASN A 445 -6.40 1.84 13.98
CA ASN A 445 -7.56 1.94 13.10
C ASN A 445 -8.36 0.64 13.01
N ILE A 446 -7.71 -0.53 12.94
CA ILE A 446 -8.39 -1.83 12.98
C ILE A 446 -9.23 -1.94 14.25
N HIS A 447 -8.67 -1.64 15.42
CA HIS A 447 -9.39 -1.73 16.70
C HIS A 447 -10.46 -0.61 16.88
N ARG A 448 -10.15 0.62 16.44
CA ARG A 448 -11.08 1.78 16.41
C ARG A 448 -12.34 1.48 15.59
N ILE A 449 -12.15 1.06 14.34
CA ILE A 449 -13.25 0.66 13.43
C ILE A 449 -14.03 -0.52 14.01
N ARG A 450 -13.35 -1.49 14.64
CA ARG A 450 -14.02 -2.62 15.30
C ARG A 450 -14.97 -2.15 16.40
N ARG A 451 -14.52 -1.23 17.26
CA ARG A 451 -15.33 -0.67 18.36
C ARG A 451 -16.53 0.10 17.82
N ASP A 452 -16.32 1.01 16.87
CA ASP A 452 -17.38 1.80 16.22
C ASP A 452 -18.46 0.92 15.58
N ILE A 453 -18.07 -0.12 14.85
CA ILE A 453 -19.02 -1.02 14.17
C ILE A 453 -19.80 -1.88 15.20
N ILE A 454 -19.16 -2.29 16.29
CA ILE A 454 -19.81 -3.08 17.36
C ILE A 454 -20.84 -2.24 18.13
N SER A 455 -20.55 -0.97 18.43
CA SER A 455 -21.46 -0.06 19.15
C SER A 455 -22.64 0.43 18.30
N ILE A 456 -22.48 0.45 16.97
CA ILE A 456 -23.54 0.84 16.03
C ILE A 456 -24.50 -0.31 15.72
N VAL A 457 -24.02 -1.54 15.60
CA VAL A 457 -24.82 -2.70 15.18
C VAL A 457 -24.96 -3.69 16.33
N GLU A 458 -26.02 -3.50 17.12
CA GLU A 458 -26.46 -4.44 18.17
C GLU A 458 -27.43 -5.50 17.62
N ASP A 459 -28.30 -5.11 16.68
CA ASP A 459 -29.34 -5.95 16.07
C ASP A 459 -29.03 -6.35 14.61
N TYR A 460 -29.78 -7.33 14.10
CA TYR A 460 -29.71 -7.72 12.69
C TYR A 460 -30.39 -6.68 11.78
N LEU A 461 -29.61 -6.16 10.83
CA LEU A 461 -30.05 -5.28 9.75
C LEU A 461 -29.68 -5.89 8.38
N SER A 462 -30.63 -5.91 7.46
CA SER A 462 -30.38 -6.29 6.07
C SER A 462 -29.64 -5.19 5.31
N LEU A 463 -29.01 -5.54 4.18
CA LEU A 463 -28.38 -4.55 3.29
C LEU A 463 -29.37 -3.47 2.80
N GLU A 464 -30.63 -3.82 2.59
CA GLU A 464 -31.66 -2.86 2.19
C GLU A 464 -31.98 -1.88 3.32
N GLN A 465 -32.08 -2.38 4.56
CA GLN A 465 -32.29 -1.54 5.74
C GLN A 465 -31.09 -0.61 6.00
N LEU A 466 -29.85 -1.09 5.86
CA LEU A 466 -28.65 -0.24 5.95
C LEU A 466 -28.58 0.83 4.85
N ARG A 467 -29.30 0.64 3.75
CA ARG A 467 -29.43 1.61 2.64
C ARG A 467 -30.68 2.49 2.73
N ASP A 468 -31.60 2.24 3.66
CA ASP A 468 -32.76 3.09 3.91
C ASP A 468 -32.31 4.50 4.31
N VAL A 469 -33.00 5.52 3.79
CA VAL A 469 -32.65 6.94 3.95
C VAL A 469 -32.46 7.32 5.43
N ARG A 470 -33.24 6.76 6.36
CA ARG A 470 -33.18 7.09 7.79
C ARG A 470 -31.89 6.58 8.42
N ILE A 471 -31.60 5.28 8.26
CA ILE A 471 -30.36 4.66 8.75
C ILE A 471 -29.14 5.26 8.04
N ASN A 472 -29.30 5.64 6.76
CA ASN A 472 -28.23 6.25 6.01
C ASN A 472 -27.79 7.62 6.55
N ILE A 473 -28.75 8.46 6.94
CA ILE A 473 -28.49 9.79 7.51
C ILE A 473 -28.03 9.68 8.97
N ALA A 474 -28.63 8.79 9.77
CA ALA A 474 -28.35 8.68 11.20
C ALA A 474 -27.06 7.91 11.54
N VAL A 475 -26.63 6.98 10.67
CA VAL A 475 -25.54 6.03 10.97
C VAL A 475 -24.47 6.04 9.88
N VAL A 476 -24.83 5.71 8.64
CA VAL A 476 -23.83 5.41 7.60
C VAL A 476 -23.05 6.66 7.18
N ARG A 477 -23.73 7.81 7.04
CA ARG A 477 -23.09 9.07 6.65
C ARG A 477 -22.16 9.61 7.75
N PRO A 478 -22.58 9.77 9.03
CA PRO A 478 -21.67 10.20 10.10
C PRO A 478 -20.43 9.32 10.25
N LEU A 479 -20.56 7.99 10.10
CA LEU A 479 -19.43 7.07 10.17
C LEU A 479 -18.48 7.22 8.97
N VAL A 480 -19.00 7.45 7.76
CA VAL A 480 -18.18 7.76 6.57
C VAL A 480 -17.49 9.12 6.71
N ASP A 481 -18.17 10.13 7.24
CA ASP A 481 -17.59 11.46 7.48
C ASP A 481 -16.45 11.36 8.51
N LYS A 482 -16.69 10.75 9.68
CA LYS A 482 -15.67 10.49 10.74
C LYS A 482 -14.42 9.80 10.20
N LEU A 483 -14.60 8.71 9.45
CA LEU A 483 -13.48 7.89 8.97
C LEU A 483 -12.78 8.50 7.74
N TYR A 484 -13.43 9.40 7.00
CA TYR A 484 -12.82 10.12 5.87
C TYR A 484 -12.04 11.34 6.33
N GLU A 485 -12.48 12.05 7.37
CA GLU A 485 -11.79 13.21 7.95
C GLU A 485 -10.40 12.88 8.53
N LEU A 486 -10.06 11.59 8.69
CA LEU A 486 -8.73 11.11 9.06
C LEU A 486 -7.68 11.23 7.92
N ASP A 487 -8.09 11.41 6.66
CA ASP A 487 -7.24 11.46 5.45
C ASP A 487 -6.24 10.27 5.33
N ASP A 488 -6.70 9.10 5.78
CA ASP A 488 -5.89 7.90 5.91
C ASP A 488 -6.28 6.83 4.86
N ILE A 489 -5.34 6.53 3.97
CA ILE A 489 -5.50 5.57 2.87
C ILE A 489 -5.70 4.11 3.34
N SER A 490 -5.29 3.78 4.58
CA SER A 490 -5.45 2.45 5.19
C SER A 490 -6.85 2.20 5.73
N ILE A 491 -7.73 3.21 5.83
CA ILE A 491 -9.08 3.04 6.39
C ILE A 491 -9.91 2.02 5.60
N VAL A 492 -9.78 2.02 4.28
CA VAL A 492 -10.43 1.03 3.39
C VAL A 492 -9.93 -0.39 3.69
N TYR A 493 -8.62 -0.56 3.88
CA TYR A 493 -8.01 -1.82 4.32
C TYR A 493 -8.56 -2.26 5.69
N CYS A 494 -8.54 -1.37 6.69
CA CYS A 494 -8.95 -1.66 8.07
C CYS A 494 -10.44 -2.06 8.17
N LEU A 495 -11.31 -1.48 7.34
CA LEU A 495 -12.71 -1.87 7.20
C LEU A 495 -12.86 -3.28 6.61
N LEU A 496 -12.09 -3.61 5.58
CA LEU A 496 -12.13 -4.93 4.93
C LEU A 496 -11.53 -6.04 5.81
N VAL A 497 -10.49 -5.73 6.60
CA VAL A 497 -9.93 -6.61 7.65
C VAL A 497 -10.99 -6.91 8.71
N ASN A 498 -11.68 -5.88 9.22
CA ASN A 498 -12.79 -6.07 10.16
C ASN A 498 -13.94 -6.89 9.57
N ARG A 499 -14.28 -6.66 8.29
CA ARG A 499 -15.27 -7.48 7.57
C ARG A 499 -14.88 -8.96 7.53
N ALA A 500 -13.60 -9.27 7.27
CA ALA A 500 -13.10 -10.64 7.28
C ALA A 500 -13.30 -11.30 8.64
N GLN A 501 -12.98 -10.59 9.72
CA GLN A 501 -13.13 -11.07 11.08
C GLN A 501 -14.60 -11.29 11.49
N PHE A 502 -15.50 -10.35 11.18
CA PHE A 502 -16.93 -10.52 11.48
C PHE A 502 -17.56 -11.70 10.72
N LEU A 503 -17.15 -11.97 9.47
CA LEU A 503 -17.58 -13.19 8.76
C LEU A 503 -17.04 -14.48 9.39
N HIS A 504 -15.80 -14.47 9.89
CA HIS A 504 -15.21 -15.61 10.60
C HIS A 504 -15.94 -15.89 11.92
N GLU A 505 -16.25 -14.85 12.68
CA GLU A 505 -17.07 -14.96 13.89
C GLU A 505 -18.50 -15.43 13.57
N GLN A 506 -19.12 -14.98 12.48
CA GLN A 506 -20.42 -15.47 12.02
C GLN A 506 -20.40 -16.99 11.77
N SER A 507 -19.31 -17.55 11.22
CA SER A 507 -19.30 -18.99 10.94
C SER A 507 -19.19 -19.85 12.20
N HIS A 508 -18.53 -19.34 13.26
CA HIS A 508 -18.19 -20.07 14.49
C HIS A 508 -19.12 -19.78 15.70
N LEU A 509 -19.61 -18.55 15.87
CA LEU A 509 -20.40 -18.14 17.05
C LEU A 509 -21.90 -18.22 16.79
N ASN A 510 -22.54 -19.31 17.23
CA ASN A 510 -23.98 -19.53 17.04
C ASN A 510 -24.88 -18.44 17.65
N SER A 511 -24.45 -17.74 18.71
CA SER A 511 -25.28 -16.74 19.42
C SER A 511 -25.41 -15.38 18.73
N ARG A 512 -24.56 -15.06 17.75
CA ARG A 512 -24.52 -13.72 17.10
C ARG A 512 -24.36 -13.74 15.57
N GLN A 513 -24.65 -14.87 14.91
CA GLN A 513 -24.42 -15.06 13.47
C GLN A 513 -25.03 -13.94 12.61
N ASN A 514 -26.28 -13.55 12.87
CA ASN A 514 -26.98 -12.54 12.09
C ASN A 514 -26.40 -11.13 12.33
N VAL A 515 -26.14 -10.76 13.59
CA VAL A 515 -25.57 -9.44 13.94
C VAL A 515 -24.18 -9.25 13.33
N ASN A 516 -23.33 -10.29 13.39
CA ASN A 516 -22.00 -10.24 12.79
C ASN A 516 -22.04 -10.18 11.25
N TYR A 517 -23.05 -10.76 10.60
CA TYR A 517 -23.28 -10.53 9.17
C TYR A 517 -23.63 -9.08 8.85
N SER A 518 -24.50 -8.44 9.66
CA SER A 518 -24.83 -7.01 9.51
C SER A 518 -23.62 -6.10 9.74
N ARG A 519 -22.75 -6.42 10.70
CA ARG A 519 -21.46 -5.73 10.93
C ARG A 519 -20.54 -5.83 9.72
N ALA A 520 -20.33 -7.04 9.20
CA ALA A 520 -19.56 -7.25 7.97
C ALA A 520 -20.14 -6.47 6.77
N THR A 521 -21.47 -6.46 6.64
CA THR A 521 -22.18 -5.72 5.57
C THR A 521 -22.00 -4.20 5.73
N LEU A 522 -22.01 -3.68 6.96
CA LEU A 522 -21.76 -2.26 7.23
C LEU A 522 -20.32 -1.86 6.88
N CYS A 523 -19.32 -2.67 7.24
CA CYS A 523 -17.92 -2.43 6.86
C CYS A 523 -17.76 -2.30 5.34
N GLU A 524 -18.38 -3.19 4.55
CA GLU A 524 -18.34 -3.12 3.08
C GLU A 524 -19.00 -1.85 2.54
N LEU A 525 -20.16 -1.47 3.09
CA LEU A 525 -20.90 -0.28 2.66
C LEU A 525 -20.12 1.01 2.94
N VAL A 526 -19.48 1.10 4.11
CA VAL A 526 -18.65 2.25 4.52
C VAL A 526 -17.38 2.32 3.66
N ALA A 527 -16.66 1.20 3.49
CA ALA A 527 -15.46 1.14 2.64
C ALA A 527 -15.76 1.57 1.19
N THR A 528 -16.90 1.12 0.65
CA THR A 528 -17.36 1.50 -0.70
C THR A 528 -17.60 3.01 -0.83
N ARG A 529 -18.12 3.66 0.23
CA ARG A 529 -18.40 5.10 0.24
C ARG A 529 -17.14 5.95 0.40
N ILE A 530 -16.23 5.52 1.27
CA ILE A 530 -14.92 6.18 1.48
C ILE A 530 -14.10 6.13 0.20
N LEU A 531 -13.96 4.96 -0.43
CA LEU A 531 -13.28 4.82 -1.72
C LEU A 531 -13.93 5.65 -2.84
N ARG A 532 -15.27 5.76 -2.84
CA ARG A 532 -15.99 6.64 -3.76
C ARG A 532 -15.66 8.10 -3.54
N ARG A 533 -15.64 8.57 -2.28
CA ARG A 533 -15.30 9.97 -1.96
C ARG A 533 -13.86 10.31 -2.35
N PHE A 534 -12.89 9.43 -2.08
CA PHE A 534 -11.52 9.58 -2.59
C PHE A 534 -11.47 9.72 -4.12
N SER A 535 -12.32 9.01 -4.88
CA SER A 535 -12.40 9.14 -6.34
C SER A 535 -13.20 10.35 -6.86
N GLU A 536 -14.03 10.97 -6.03
CA GLU A 536 -14.80 12.17 -6.38
C GLU A 536 -14.00 13.44 -6.02
N ASP A 537 -13.23 13.40 -4.93
CA ASP A 537 -12.35 14.50 -4.51
C ASP A 537 -10.99 14.50 -5.26
N ASN A 538 -10.60 13.40 -5.92
CA ASN A 538 -9.36 13.30 -6.70
C ASN A 538 -9.62 12.75 -8.11
N GLU A 539 -9.64 13.64 -9.10
CA GLU A 539 -9.83 13.29 -10.52
C GLU A 539 -8.49 13.16 -11.29
N GLY A 540 -8.56 12.60 -12.50
CA GLY A 540 -7.41 12.53 -13.41
C GLY A 540 -6.36 11.45 -13.07
N PRO A 541 -5.14 11.57 -13.65
CA PRO A 541 -4.08 10.57 -13.49
C PRO A 541 -3.60 10.42 -12.04
N GLU A 542 -3.47 11.52 -11.30
CA GLU A 542 -3.01 11.53 -9.91
C GLU A 542 -4.03 10.85 -8.97
N GLY A 543 -5.34 11.13 -9.17
CA GLY A 543 -6.41 10.42 -8.47
C GLY A 543 -6.41 8.90 -8.74
N LEU A 544 -6.11 8.48 -9.97
CA LEU A 544 -5.96 7.05 -10.29
C LEU A 544 -4.77 6.41 -9.52
N VAL A 545 -3.65 7.14 -9.39
CA VAL A 545 -2.50 6.68 -8.58
C VAL A 545 -2.87 6.59 -7.09
N LEU A 546 -3.61 7.56 -6.54
CA LEU A 546 -4.08 7.52 -5.14
C LEU A 546 -5.00 6.31 -4.89
N LEU A 547 -6.00 6.09 -5.75
CA LEU A 547 -6.89 4.92 -5.64
C LEU A 547 -6.12 3.61 -5.78
N SER A 548 -5.06 3.58 -6.59
CA SER A 548 -4.16 2.43 -6.72
C SER A 548 -3.38 2.19 -5.43
N HIS A 549 -2.90 3.22 -4.74
CA HIS A 549 -2.28 3.07 -3.42
C HIS A 549 -3.28 2.52 -2.39
N ILE A 550 -4.52 3.02 -2.35
CA ILE A 550 -5.56 2.52 -1.42
C ILE A 550 -5.89 1.03 -1.66
N LEU A 551 -5.92 0.59 -2.92
CA LEU A 551 -6.37 -0.76 -3.28
C LEU A 551 -5.26 -1.80 -3.40
N VAL A 552 -4.08 -1.39 -3.86
CA VAL A 552 -3.00 -2.28 -4.34
C VAL A 552 -1.74 -2.18 -3.49
N ALA A 553 -1.51 -1.08 -2.76
CA ALA A 553 -0.45 -1.09 -1.76
C ALA A 553 -0.81 -2.12 -0.67
N GLY A 554 0.17 -2.93 -0.30
CA GLY A 554 0.00 -3.84 0.82
C GLY A 554 0.14 -3.08 2.15
N PHE A 555 -0.74 -3.35 3.10
CA PHE A 555 -0.66 -2.81 4.46
C PHE A 555 -0.27 -3.91 5.44
N GLU A 556 0.56 -3.57 6.43
CA GLU A 556 0.96 -4.50 7.50
C GLU A 556 -0.05 -4.42 8.67
N PRO A 557 -0.68 -5.54 9.07
CA PRO A 557 -1.74 -5.53 10.10
C PRO A 557 -1.28 -4.98 11.48
N PHE A 558 0.00 -5.15 11.81
CA PHE A 558 0.62 -4.71 13.07
C PHE A 558 1.38 -3.37 12.94
N GLN A 559 1.22 -2.65 11.83
CA GLN A 559 1.84 -1.32 11.67
C GLN A 559 1.34 -0.37 12.75
N MET A 560 2.29 0.27 13.47
CA MET A 560 2.07 1.10 14.66
C MET A 560 1.51 0.36 15.90
N ALA A 561 1.59 -0.97 15.98
CA ALA A 561 1.29 -1.70 17.21
C ALA A 561 2.32 -1.38 18.32
N PRO A 562 1.91 -1.29 19.61
CA PRO A 562 2.84 -1.12 20.74
C PRO A 562 3.91 -2.22 20.80
N ALA A 563 5.11 -1.87 21.28
CA ALA A 563 6.30 -2.73 21.18
C ALA A 563 6.09 -4.17 21.69
N GLY A 564 5.44 -4.33 22.86
CA GLY A 564 5.15 -5.65 23.43
C GLY A 564 4.17 -6.51 22.62
N ILE A 565 3.25 -5.89 21.87
CA ILE A 565 2.34 -6.62 20.95
C ILE A 565 3.11 -7.10 19.73
N ARG A 566 4.02 -6.27 19.19
CA ARG A 566 4.85 -6.63 18.03
C ARG A 566 5.80 -7.79 18.34
N GLU A 567 6.38 -7.83 19.54
CA GLU A 567 7.23 -8.94 20.01
C GLU A 567 6.44 -10.23 20.25
N ALA A 568 5.24 -10.14 20.84
CA ALA A 568 4.35 -11.30 20.98
C ALA A 568 3.93 -11.87 19.62
N ALA A 569 3.50 -11.00 18.69
CA ALA A 569 3.10 -11.38 17.35
C ALA A 569 4.24 -12.03 16.53
N SER A 570 5.48 -11.52 16.64
CA SER A 570 6.63 -12.11 15.94
C SER A 570 6.98 -13.51 16.45
N THR A 571 6.72 -13.78 17.73
CA THR A 571 7.03 -15.08 18.38
C THR A 571 6.09 -16.20 17.91
N GLU A 572 4.79 -15.94 17.76
CA GLU A 572 3.86 -16.94 17.20
C GLU A 572 4.01 -17.14 15.67
N THR A 573 4.54 -16.13 14.98
CA THR A 573 4.51 -16.02 13.50
C THR A 573 5.84 -16.39 12.85
N TYR A 574 6.68 -17.20 13.52
CA TYR A 574 8.07 -17.59 13.18
C TYR A 574 8.29 -18.25 11.78
N ARG A 575 7.26 -18.35 10.93
CA ARG A 575 7.33 -18.83 9.53
C ARG A 575 6.63 -17.93 8.49
N SER A 576 5.96 -16.84 8.88
CA SER A 576 5.35 -15.88 7.95
C SER A 576 6.05 -14.53 8.07
N TYR A 577 7.05 -14.28 7.23
CA TYR A 577 7.73 -12.99 7.16
C TYR A 577 6.78 -11.91 6.61
N ASN A 578 6.61 -10.80 7.35
CA ASN A 578 6.07 -9.50 6.94
C ASN A 578 5.18 -9.49 5.69
N ARG A 579 3.98 -10.07 5.77
CA ARG A 579 3.01 -10.04 4.66
C ARG A 579 2.13 -8.80 4.70
N MET A 580 2.56 -7.80 3.95
CA MET A 580 1.74 -6.68 3.53
C MET A 580 0.65 -7.19 2.56
N LEU A 581 -0.62 -7.04 2.91
CA LEU A 581 -1.75 -7.51 2.10
C LEU A 581 -2.53 -6.34 1.48
N PRO A 582 -2.83 -6.34 0.16
CA PRO A 582 -3.62 -5.28 -0.46
C PRO A 582 -5.10 -5.32 -0.08
N SER A 583 -5.73 -4.15 0.01
CA SER A 583 -7.18 -4.02 0.23
C SER A 583 -8.00 -4.79 -0.81
N LEU A 584 -7.57 -4.79 -2.07
CA LEU A 584 -8.25 -5.46 -3.18
C LEU A 584 -8.28 -6.99 -3.00
N GLU A 585 -7.20 -7.58 -2.49
CA GLU A 585 -7.11 -9.02 -2.20
C GLU A 585 -8.06 -9.40 -1.05
N ILE A 586 -8.09 -8.60 0.02
CA ILE A 586 -9.01 -8.82 1.15
C ILE A 586 -10.47 -8.67 0.71
N ALA A 587 -10.78 -7.71 -0.17
CA ALA A 587 -12.11 -7.60 -0.77
C ALA A 587 -12.52 -8.87 -1.55
N ILE A 588 -11.58 -9.48 -2.29
CA ILE A 588 -11.81 -10.74 -3.02
C ILE A 588 -11.99 -11.92 -2.05
N LEU A 589 -11.05 -12.11 -1.10
CA LEU A 589 -11.07 -13.19 -0.10
C LEU A 589 -12.36 -13.21 0.74
N THR A 590 -12.95 -12.04 0.94
CA THR A 590 -14.16 -11.86 1.75
C THR A 590 -15.46 -11.88 0.91
N GLU A 591 -15.39 -12.05 -0.41
CA GLU A 591 -16.54 -11.95 -1.33
C GLU A 591 -17.26 -10.57 -1.25
N SER A 592 -16.50 -9.47 -1.18
CA SER A 592 -17.02 -8.09 -1.08
C SER A 592 -17.52 -7.58 -2.44
N LYS A 593 -18.58 -8.22 -2.97
CA LYS A 593 -19.10 -7.99 -4.33
C LYS A 593 -19.58 -6.56 -4.57
N HIS A 594 -20.17 -5.88 -3.58
CA HIS A 594 -20.64 -4.51 -3.75
C HIS A 594 -19.45 -3.54 -3.84
N PHE A 595 -18.46 -3.70 -2.96
CA PHE A 595 -17.22 -2.93 -2.99
C PHE A 595 -16.47 -3.11 -4.33
N LEU A 596 -16.27 -4.38 -4.75
CA LEU A 596 -15.58 -4.69 -5.99
C LEU A 596 -16.37 -4.23 -7.24
N SER A 597 -17.70 -4.21 -7.20
CA SER A 597 -18.53 -3.68 -8.30
C SER A 597 -18.55 -2.15 -8.40
N ALA A 598 -17.98 -1.43 -7.42
CA ALA A 598 -18.03 0.04 -7.40
C ALA A 598 -17.12 0.65 -8.48
N THR A 599 -17.59 1.74 -9.12
CA THR A 599 -16.87 2.44 -10.19
C THR A 599 -15.41 2.80 -9.86
N PRO A 600 -15.06 3.31 -8.66
CA PRO A 600 -13.65 3.58 -8.30
C PRO A 600 -12.78 2.32 -8.30
N CYS A 601 -13.30 1.20 -7.79
CA CYS A 601 -12.58 -0.06 -7.77
C CYS A 601 -12.38 -0.58 -9.19
N GLN A 602 -13.41 -0.50 -10.04
CA GLN A 602 -13.33 -0.91 -11.44
C GLN A 602 -12.40 -0.02 -12.28
N LYS A 603 -12.30 1.29 -12.01
CA LYS A 603 -11.27 2.15 -12.63
C LYS A 603 -9.85 1.61 -12.41
N VAL A 604 -9.55 1.17 -11.19
CA VAL A 604 -8.23 0.61 -10.83
C VAL A 604 -8.05 -0.79 -11.40
N VAL A 605 -9.03 -1.68 -11.27
CA VAL A 605 -9.00 -3.03 -11.87
C VAL A 605 -8.76 -2.96 -13.38
N ASP A 606 -9.47 -2.08 -14.09
CA ASP A 606 -9.33 -1.94 -15.54
C ASP A 606 -7.96 -1.37 -15.93
N ALA A 607 -7.45 -0.41 -15.16
CA ALA A 607 -6.12 0.15 -15.36
C ALA A 607 -4.98 -0.84 -15.01
N ILE A 608 -5.20 -1.80 -14.11
CA ILE A 608 -4.27 -2.95 -13.90
C ILE A 608 -4.38 -3.93 -15.07
N TYR A 609 -5.59 -4.30 -15.48
CA TYR A 609 -5.82 -5.26 -16.57
C TYR A 609 -5.19 -4.80 -17.89
N GLU A 610 -5.34 -3.52 -18.23
CA GLU A 610 -4.69 -2.89 -19.40
C GLU A 610 -3.19 -2.60 -19.20
N GLY A 611 -2.66 -2.74 -17.98
CA GLY A 611 -1.28 -2.42 -17.64
C GLY A 611 -0.98 -0.92 -17.73
N ARG A 612 -1.95 -0.04 -17.45
CA ARG A 612 -1.71 1.40 -17.25
C ARG A 612 -1.10 1.68 -15.89
N ILE A 613 -1.46 0.90 -14.87
CA ILE A 613 -0.80 0.90 -13.56
C ILE A 613 0.32 -0.13 -13.57
N VAL A 614 1.48 0.23 -13.03
CA VAL A 614 2.62 -0.66 -12.82
C VAL A 614 2.95 -0.65 -11.34
N TYR A 615 3.13 -1.84 -10.78
CA TYR A 615 3.56 -2.07 -9.40
C TYR A 615 4.27 -3.43 -9.34
N THR A 616 5.01 -3.70 -8.26
CA THR A 616 5.49 -5.06 -7.96
C THR A 616 4.45 -5.76 -7.06
N PRO A 617 3.87 -6.89 -7.49
CA PRO A 617 2.93 -7.65 -6.66
C PRO A 617 3.64 -8.38 -5.51
N SER A 618 2.89 -8.65 -4.43
CA SER A 618 3.29 -9.55 -3.36
C SER A 618 2.94 -10.99 -3.71
N SER A 619 3.94 -11.85 -3.94
CA SER A 619 3.74 -13.27 -4.23
C SER A 619 3.82 -14.15 -2.97
N PHE A 620 3.08 -15.26 -2.95
CA PHE A 620 3.13 -16.20 -1.82
C PHE A 620 4.44 -17.00 -1.79
N MET A 621 4.86 -17.51 -2.94
CA MET A 621 6.07 -18.30 -3.14
C MET A 621 6.43 -18.34 -4.63
N ASP A 622 7.67 -17.98 -4.95
CA ASP A 622 8.20 -18.00 -6.32
C ASP A 622 9.09 -19.22 -6.54
N ILE A 623 8.98 -19.82 -7.73
CA ILE A 623 9.93 -20.77 -8.28
C ILE A 623 11.21 -20.01 -8.68
N ILE A 624 11.09 -18.86 -9.36
CA ILE A 624 12.23 -18.06 -9.83
C ILE A 624 12.09 -16.60 -9.33
N PRO A 625 12.42 -16.31 -8.05
CA PRO A 625 12.30 -14.94 -7.52
C PRO A 625 13.36 -14.00 -8.10
N ASP A 626 12.91 -12.90 -8.71
CA ASP A 626 13.75 -11.80 -9.22
C ASP A 626 13.29 -10.42 -8.71
N HIS A 627 13.24 -10.27 -7.38
CA HIS A 627 12.86 -9.00 -6.73
C HIS A 627 13.99 -7.95 -6.68
N TYR A 628 14.99 -8.00 -7.57
CA TYR A 628 16.14 -7.08 -7.53
C TYR A 628 15.75 -5.60 -7.76
N LYS A 629 14.61 -5.35 -8.41
CA LYS A 629 14.02 -4.02 -8.56
C LYS A 629 12.53 -4.04 -8.22
N LEU A 630 12.18 -3.47 -7.08
CA LEU A 630 10.79 -3.11 -6.78
C LEU A 630 10.41 -1.88 -7.62
N LYS A 631 9.22 -1.89 -8.22
CA LYS A 631 8.65 -0.71 -8.88
C LYS A 631 7.58 -0.09 -7.97
N PRO A 632 7.67 1.22 -7.65
CA PRO A 632 6.59 1.90 -6.95
C PRO A 632 5.32 1.91 -7.82
N ILE A 633 4.16 2.13 -7.19
CA ILE A 633 2.88 2.22 -7.88
C ILE A 633 2.89 3.48 -8.77
N SER A 634 3.02 3.28 -10.09
CA SER A 634 3.13 4.38 -11.06
C SER A 634 2.28 4.14 -12.30
N LEU A 635 2.06 5.19 -13.09
CA LEU A 635 1.44 5.06 -14.40
C LEU A 635 2.49 4.72 -15.47
N TYR A 636 2.11 3.87 -16.43
CA TYR A 636 2.92 3.52 -17.59
C TYR A 636 2.55 4.39 -18.80
N ASN A 637 3.57 4.99 -19.41
CA ASN A 637 3.45 5.71 -20.67
C ASN A 637 4.08 4.89 -21.82
N PRO A 638 3.29 4.31 -22.75
CA PRO A 638 3.81 3.51 -23.86
C PRO A 638 4.74 4.27 -24.81
N ARG A 639 4.70 5.61 -24.84
CA ARG A 639 5.55 6.44 -25.72
C ARG A 639 6.95 6.64 -25.15
N GLU A 640 7.06 6.75 -23.83
CA GLU A 640 8.33 6.90 -23.09
C GLU A 640 8.94 5.54 -22.71
N GLY A 641 8.11 4.50 -22.58
CA GLY A 641 8.54 3.14 -22.26
C GLY A 641 9.47 2.52 -23.31
N PRO A 642 10.45 1.68 -22.91
CA PRO A 642 11.40 1.06 -23.83
C PRO A 642 10.72 0.01 -24.72
N LEU A 643 11.17 -0.11 -25.98
CA LEU A 643 10.58 -1.02 -26.97
C LEU A 643 10.61 -2.51 -26.60
N LEU A 644 11.51 -2.92 -25.70
CA LEU A 644 11.68 -4.29 -25.23
C LEU A 644 11.47 -4.37 -23.71
N ASP A 645 10.39 -3.74 -23.21
CA ASP A 645 9.99 -3.85 -21.82
C ASP A 645 9.41 -5.27 -21.55
N GLN A 646 10.24 -6.12 -20.94
CA GLN A 646 9.87 -7.50 -20.63
C GLN A 646 8.69 -7.61 -19.65
N TYR A 647 8.44 -6.59 -18.81
CA TYR A 647 7.33 -6.62 -17.85
C TYR A 647 5.96 -6.55 -18.54
N ARG A 648 5.88 -6.14 -19.82
CA ARG A 648 4.62 -6.11 -20.58
C ARG A 648 4.06 -7.50 -20.91
N LEU A 649 4.88 -8.55 -20.81
CA LEU A 649 4.44 -9.95 -20.92
C LEU A 649 3.60 -10.40 -19.71
N LEU A 650 3.81 -9.78 -18.55
CA LEU A 650 3.14 -10.08 -17.28
C LEU A 650 1.84 -9.27 -17.08
N VAL A 651 1.47 -8.41 -18.04
CA VAL A 651 0.23 -7.62 -17.98
C VAL A 651 -0.98 -8.55 -18.18
N PRO A 652 -2.00 -8.54 -17.30
CA PRO A 652 -3.11 -9.50 -17.32
C PRO A 652 -3.78 -9.67 -18.69
N ARG A 653 -4.07 -8.56 -19.39
CA ARG A 653 -4.64 -8.60 -20.74
C ARG A 653 -3.75 -9.30 -21.76
N THR A 654 -2.47 -8.98 -21.79
CA THR A 654 -1.49 -9.60 -22.70
C THR A 654 -1.34 -11.09 -22.37
N ARG A 655 -1.26 -11.40 -21.07
CA ARG A 655 -1.13 -12.76 -20.56
C ARG A 655 -2.32 -13.63 -20.93
N ASN A 656 -3.55 -13.18 -20.74
CA ASN A 656 -4.77 -13.93 -21.10
C ASN A 656 -4.79 -14.31 -22.59
N ILE A 657 -4.40 -13.38 -23.48
CA ILE A 657 -4.27 -13.66 -24.93
C ILE A 657 -3.22 -14.75 -25.19
N LEU A 658 -2.09 -14.73 -24.46
CA LEU A 658 -1.03 -15.73 -24.57
C LEU A 658 -1.48 -17.09 -24.03
N GLU A 659 -2.16 -17.16 -22.89
CA GLU A 659 -2.68 -18.42 -22.31
C GLU A 659 -3.71 -19.09 -23.24
N VAL A 660 -4.61 -18.32 -23.85
CA VAL A 660 -5.53 -18.84 -24.89
C VAL A 660 -4.75 -19.36 -26.10
N PHE A 661 -3.73 -18.64 -26.57
CA PHE A 661 -2.89 -19.10 -27.69
C PHE A 661 -2.12 -20.39 -27.34
N GLN A 662 -1.49 -20.46 -26.17
CA GLN A 662 -0.82 -21.67 -25.67
C GLN A 662 -1.77 -22.86 -25.58
N PHE A 663 -2.99 -22.66 -25.07
CA PHE A 663 -4.00 -23.71 -25.00
C PHE A 663 -4.42 -24.20 -26.39
N MET A 664 -4.56 -23.31 -27.38
CA MET A 664 -4.83 -23.70 -28.76
C MET A 664 -3.70 -24.53 -29.37
N VAL A 665 -2.44 -24.21 -29.05
CA VAL A 665 -1.27 -25.02 -29.46
C VAL A 665 -1.28 -26.39 -28.78
N LEU A 666 -1.58 -26.47 -27.48
CA LEU A 666 -1.73 -27.74 -26.75
C LEU A 666 -2.82 -28.62 -27.37
N LEU A 667 -4.00 -28.06 -27.64
CA LEU A 667 -5.13 -28.75 -28.24
C LEU A 667 -4.80 -29.25 -29.66
N ALA A 668 -4.15 -28.42 -30.47
CA ALA A 668 -3.72 -28.83 -31.82
C ALA A 668 -2.71 -29.99 -31.77
N LEU A 669 -1.67 -29.89 -30.93
CA LEU A 669 -0.69 -30.96 -30.74
C LEU A 669 -1.34 -32.26 -30.24
N TYR A 670 -2.24 -32.17 -29.26
CA TYR A 670 -3.03 -33.29 -28.77
C TYR A 670 -3.83 -33.97 -29.90
N LEU A 671 -4.56 -33.19 -30.71
CA LEU A 671 -5.35 -33.72 -31.83
C LEU A 671 -4.48 -34.39 -32.90
N PHE A 672 -3.31 -33.83 -33.22
CA PHE A 672 -2.38 -34.47 -34.16
C PHE A 672 -1.82 -35.80 -33.63
N VAL A 673 -1.43 -35.86 -32.35
CA VAL A 673 -0.95 -37.11 -31.72
C VAL A 673 -2.05 -38.17 -31.68
N MET A 674 -3.29 -37.77 -31.36
CA MET A 674 -4.42 -38.70 -31.34
C MET A 674 -4.90 -39.13 -32.73
N ALA A 675 -4.60 -38.35 -33.79
CA ALA A 675 -4.86 -38.72 -35.18
C ALA A 675 -3.80 -39.71 -35.73
N GLU A 676 -2.54 -39.60 -35.32
CA GLU A 676 -1.46 -40.52 -35.73
C GLU A 676 -1.44 -41.81 -34.90
N ARG A 677 -1.69 -41.71 -33.58
CA ARG A 677 -1.80 -42.78 -32.56
C ARG A 677 -1.00 -44.06 -32.85
N ASN A 678 0.33 -43.98 -32.78
CA ASN A 678 1.21 -45.13 -32.99
C ASN A 678 1.76 -45.70 -31.66
N PRO A 679 1.37 -46.92 -31.24
CA PRO A 679 1.90 -47.52 -30.01
C PRO A 679 3.34 -48.01 -30.14
N GLU A 680 3.81 -48.40 -31.33
CA GLU A 680 5.12 -49.02 -31.55
C GLU A 680 6.27 -48.01 -31.57
N LYS A 681 6.04 -46.83 -32.18
CA LYS A 681 7.04 -45.79 -32.39
C LYS A 681 6.67 -44.52 -31.65
N PHE A 682 7.64 -43.92 -30.98
CA PHE A 682 7.51 -42.58 -30.41
C PHE A 682 7.76 -41.56 -31.53
N THR A 683 6.72 -40.82 -31.94
CA THR A 683 6.81 -39.94 -33.12
C THR A 683 7.32 -38.55 -32.76
N LEU A 684 7.80 -37.78 -33.75
CA LEU A 684 8.27 -36.41 -33.50
C LEU A 684 7.13 -35.51 -32.97
N LEU A 685 5.90 -35.72 -33.47
CA LEU A 685 4.70 -35.01 -33.01
C LEU A 685 4.38 -35.37 -31.55
N GLU A 686 4.49 -36.65 -31.19
CA GLU A 686 4.34 -37.11 -29.81
C GLU A 686 5.39 -36.50 -28.87
N GLY A 687 6.65 -36.38 -29.33
CA GLY A 687 7.71 -35.69 -28.61
C GLY A 687 7.42 -34.20 -28.41
N CYS A 688 6.99 -33.49 -29.46
CA CYS A 688 6.60 -32.08 -29.40
C CYS A 688 5.42 -31.86 -28.44
N PHE A 689 4.39 -32.69 -28.53
CA PHE A 689 3.25 -32.69 -27.59
C PHE A 689 3.72 -32.93 -26.17
N ALA A 690 4.54 -33.96 -25.91
CA ALA A 690 5.00 -34.30 -24.58
C ALA A 690 5.77 -33.14 -23.93
N VAL A 691 6.71 -32.51 -24.65
CA VAL A 691 7.48 -31.37 -24.14
C VAL A 691 6.59 -30.15 -23.92
N PHE A 692 5.68 -29.84 -24.85
CA PHE A 692 4.77 -28.69 -24.71
C PHE A 692 3.78 -28.86 -23.55
N ALA A 693 3.18 -30.06 -23.42
CA ALA A 693 2.25 -30.38 -22.34
C ALA A 693 2.92 -30.38 -20.96
N PHE A 694 4.20 -30.76 -20.86
CA PHE A 694 4.97 -30.61 -19.62
C PHE A 694 5.16 -29.13 -19.25
N GLY A 695 5.53 -28.29 -20.22
CA GLY A 695 5.70 -26.85 -20.02
C GLY A 695 4.38 -26.15 -19.65
N TRP A 696 3.27 -26.55 -20.27
CA TRP A 696 1.94 -26.03 -19.91
C TRP A 696 1.52 -26.50 -18.50
N SER A 697 1.76 -27.77 -18.15
CA SER A 697 1.51 -28.29 -16.79
C SER A 697 2.31 -27.54 -15.73
N LEU A 698 3.54 -27.13 -16.05
CA LEU A 698 4.41 -26.35 -15.17
C LEU A 698 3.89 -24.92 -14.94
N ASP A 699 3.34 -24.25 -15.96
CA ASP A 699 2.73 -22.91 -15.82
C ASP A 699 1.45 -22.97 -14.94
N GLN A 700 0.62 -24.00 -15.11
CA GLN A 700 -0.54 -24.24 -14.25
C GLN A 700 -0.13 -24.54 -12.81
N PHE A 701 0.90 -25.38 -12.61
CA PHE A 701 1.43 -25.65 -11.28
C PHE A 701 2.03 -24.41 -10.61
N ALA A 702 2.81 -23.59 -11.34
CA ALA A 702 3.33 -22.33 -10.82
C ALA A 702 2.20 -21.38 -10.39
N THR A 703 1.11 -21.31 -11.16
CA THR A 703 -0.07 -20.47 -10.83
C THR A 703 -0.73 -20.88 -9.52
N ILE A 704 -0.79 -22.19 -9.24
CA ILE A 704 -1.30 -22.73 -7.96
C ILE A 704 -0.40 -22.35 -6.79
N LEU A 705 0.93 -22.28 -6.99
CA LEU A 705 1.88 -21.92 -5.94
C LEU A 705 1.85 -20.42 -5.61
N GLU A 706 1.67 -19.56 -6.62
CA GLU A 706 1.75 -18.11 -6.46
C GLU A 706 0.52 -17.50 -5.77
N HIS A 707 -0.70 -17.89 -6.20
CA HIS A 707 -1.96 -17.35 -5.66
C HIS A 707 -2.65 -18.30 -4.67
N GLY A 708 -2.15 -19.53 -4.53
CA GLY A 708 -2.74 -20.55 -3.67
C GLY A 708 -4.00 -21.21 -4.22
N TRP A 709 -4.32 -22.39 -3.68
CA TRP A 709 -5.43 -23.23 -4.12
C TRP A 709 -6.80 -22.54 -4.08
N HIS A 710 -7.04 -21.66 -3.10
CA HIS A 710 -8.35 -21.00 -2.92
C HIS A 710 -8.67 -20.00 -4.03
N VAL A 711 -7.66 -19.30 -4.57
CA VAL A 711 -7.82 -18.40 -5.72
C VAL A 711 -7.93 -19.22 -7.01
N TYR A 712 -6.99 -20.15 -7.25
CA TYR A 712 -6.98 -20.96 -8.48
C TYR A 712 -8.27 -21.78 -8.69
N THR A 713 -8.86 -22.32 -7.62
CA THR A 713 -10.15 -23.05 -7.70
C THR A 713 -11.38 -22.16 -7.87
N GLN A 714 -11.23 -20.83 -7.87
CA GLN A 714 -12.30 -19.95 -8.33
C GLN A 714 -12.54 -20.12 -9.83
N ASN A 715 -11.53 -20.46 -10.63
CA ASN A 715 -11.76 -20.72 -12.05
C ASN A 715 -12.49 -22.05 -12.27
N LEU A 716 -13.65 -21.96 -12.94
CA LEU A 716 -14.57 -23.11 -13.10
C LEU A 716 -13.88 -24.29 -13.81
N TRP A 717 -12.93 -24.01 -14.68
CA TRP A 717 -12.23 -25.00 -15.48
C TRP A 717 -10.93 -25.53 -14.85
N SER A 718 -10.49 -25.01 -13.70
CA SER A 718 -9.27 -25.47 -13.03
C SER A 718 -9.29 -26.96 -12.71
N PHE A 719 -10.47 -27.57 -12.52
CA PHE A 719 -10.58 -29.02 -12.35
C PHE A 719 -10.35 -29.81 -13.66
N LEU A 720 -10.67 -29.23 -14.82
CA LEU A 720 -10.34 -29.81 -16.13
C LEU A 720 -8.83 -29.73 -16.35
N ASP A 721 -8.22 -28.59 -16.04
CA ASP A 721 -6.78 -28.38 -16.21
C ASP A 721 -5.98 -29.34 -15.29
N VAL A 722 -6.37 -29.44 -14.01
CA VAL A 722 -5.81 -30.44 -13.05
C VAL A 722 -6.09 -31.88 -13.49
N GLY A 723 -7.28 -32.18 -14.02
CA GLY A 723 -7.63 -33.50 -14.52
C GLY A 723 -6.79 -33.91 -15.72
N PHE A 724 -6.52 -32.99 -16.64
CA PHE A 724 -5.61 -33.20 -17.77
C PHE A 724 -4.17 -33.40 -17.31
N ILE A 725 -3.67 -32.61 -16.34
CA ILE A 725 -2.34 -32.80 -15.75
C ILE A 725 -2.20 -34.22 -15.15
N GLY A 726 -3.24 -34.72 -14.47
CA GLY A 726 -3.28 -36.10 -13.95
C GLY A 726 -3.22 -37.16 -15.05
N LEU A 727 -4.05 -37.04 -16.08
CA LEU A 727 -4.04 -37.95 -17.24
C LEU A 727 -2.71 -37.93 -17.98
N TYR A 728 -2.15 -36.74 -18.20
CA TYR A 728 -0.85 -36.54 -18.84
C TYR A 728 0.29 -37.17 -18.03
N ALA A 729 0.29 -37.03 -16.70
CA ALA A 729 1.29 -37.66 -15.83
C ALA A 729 1.22 -39.19 -15.91
N ILE A 730 0.03 -39.80 -15.91
CA ILE A 730 -0.15 -41.24 -16.07
C ILE A 730 0.33 -41.70 -17.47
N TYR A 731 -0.03 -40.97 -18.52
CA TYR A 731 0.46 -41.20 -19.89
C TYR A 731 2.01 -41.21 -19.94
N VAL A 732 2.67 -40.19 -19.38
CA VAL A 732 4.14 -40.08 -19.35
C VAL A 732 4.77 -41.27 -18.60
N VAL A 733 4.24 -41.64 -17.43
CA VAL A 733 4.74 -42.78 -16.64
C VAL A 733 4.62 -44.10 -17.42
N LEU A 734 3.45 -44.38 -18.02
CA LEU A 734 3.22 -45.58 -18.82
C LEU A 734 4.08 -45.61 -20.09
N ARG A 735 4.24 -44.48 -20.78
CA ARG A 735 5.05 -44.38 -22.00
C ARG A 735 6.54 -44.56 -21.72
N ILE A 736 7.06 -43.99 -20.62
CA ILE A 736 8.44 -44.23 -20.15
C ILE A 736 8.62 -45.69 -19.71
N HIS A 737 7.66 -46.27 -18.99
CA HIS A 737 7.74 -47.66 -18.53
C HIS A 737 7.78 -48.64 -19.72
N GLY A 738 6.82 -48.56 -20.64
CA GLY A 738 6.81 -49.38 -21.86
C GLY A 738 8.02 -49.13 -22.76
N GLY A 739 8.55 -47.89 -22.78
CA GLY A 739 9.83 -47.58 -23.44
C GLY A 739 11.02 -48.33 -22.84
N ARG A 740 11.05 -48.51 -21.51
CA ARG A 740 12.13 -49.23 -20.80
C ARG A 740 11.99 -50.76 -20.82
N THR A 741 10.77 -51.30 -20.71
CA THR A 741 10.54 -52.76 -20.75
C THR A 741 10.48 -53.30 -22.18
N GLY A 742 10.25 -52.44 -23.18
CA GLY A 742 10.06 -52.81 -24.57
C GLY A 742 8.64 -53.30 -24.89
N GLU A 743 7.85 -53.64 -23.87
CA GLU A 743 6.51 -54.23 -23.98
C GLU A 743 5.52 -53.32 -24.70
N LEU A 744 4.64 -53.92 -25.52
CA LEU A 744 3.63 -53.19 -26.29
C LEU A 744 2.42 -52.80 -25.43
N VAL A 745 2.08 -53.58 -24.40
CA VAL A 745 0.88 -53.36 -23.57
C VAL A 745 0.93 -52.02 -22.82
N PRO A 746 2.00 -51.64 -22.08
CA PRO A 746 2.06 -50.34 -21.43
C PRO A 746 2.11 -49.18 -22.43
N LYS A 747 2.72 -49.39 -23.61
CA LYS A 747 2.79 -48.39 -24.69
C LYS A 747 1.43 -48.08 -25.29
N GLN A 748 0.57 -49.09 -25.43
CA GLN A 748 -0.81 -48.94 -25.90
C GLN A 748 -1.68 -48.31 -24.81
N GLN A 749 -1.60 -48.82 -23.58
CA GLN A 749 -2.32 -48.26 -22.42
C GLN A 749 -2.01 -46.78 -22.18
N ALA A 750 -0.79 -46.32 -22.43
CA ALA A 750 -0.44 -44.89 -22.37
C ALA A 750 -1.31 -44.04 -23.32
N LEU A 751 -1.48 -44.48 -24.57
CA LEU A 751 -2.31 -43.79 -25.57
C LEU A 751 -3.82 -43.95 -25.29
N ASP A 752 -4.23 -45.05 -24.66
CA ASP A 752 -5.60 -45.27 -24.21
C ASP A 752 -5.96 -44.32 -23.06
N VAL A 753 -5.04 -44.10 -22.11
CA VAL A 753 -5.17 -43.07 -21.07
C VAL A 753 -5.19 -41.67 -21.66
N LEU A 754 -4.31 -41.38 -22.63
CA LEU A 754 -4.28 -40.07 -23.28
C LEU A 754 -5.59 -39.77 -24.04
N ALA A 755 -6.25 -40.78 -24.62
CA ALA A 755 -7.55 -40.63 -25.27
C ALA A 755 -8.65 -40.13 -24.32
N MET A 756 -8.56 -40.44 -23.02
CA MET A 756 -9.46 -39.90 -21.98
C MET A 756 -9.28 -38.40 -21.76
N GLY A 757 -8.27 -37.76 -22.37
CA GLY A 757 -8.07 -36.31 -22.38
C GLY A 757 -9.07 -35.55 -23.27
N ALA A 758 -9.69 -36.18 -24.28
CA ALA A 758 -10.62 -35.49 -25.18
C ALA A 758 -11.88 -34.94 -24.47
N PRO A 759 -12.56 -35.71 -23.59
CA PRO A 759 -13.62 -35.19 -22.72
C PRO A 759 -13.20 -34.05 -21.78
N VAL A 760 -11.91 -33.79 -21.62
CA VAL A 760 -11.37 -32.72 -20.77
C VAL A 760 -11.02 -31.50 -21.62
N LEU A 761 -10.15 -31.68 -22.62
CA LEU A 761 -9.63 -30.60 -23.47
C LEU A 761 -10.66 -30.00 -24.44
N VAL A 762 -11.59 -30.81 -24.97
CA VAL A 762 -12.58 -30.29 -25.94
C VAL A 762 -13.63 -29.40 -25.27
N PRO A 763 -14.25 -29.77 -24.12
CA PRO A 763 -15.10 -28.84 -23.38
C PRO A 763 -14.33 -27.62 -22.87
N ARG A 764 -13.05 -27.77 -22.49
CA ARG A 764 -12.20 -26.66 -22.03
C ARG A 764 -12.09 -25.52 -23.04
N LEU A 765 -12.15 -25.81 -24.35
CA LEU A 765 -12.21 -24.80 -25.41
C LEU A 765 -13.46 -23.91 -25.33
N ALA A 766 -14.63 -24.48 -25.03
CA ALA A 766 -15.88 -23.72 -24.94
C ALA A 766 -15.82 -22.67 -23.81
N PHE A 767 -15.16 -23.00 -22.69
CA PHE A 767 -14.96 -22.06 -21.58
C PHE A 767 -14.01 -20.90 -21.93
N ASN A 768 -13.02 -21.09 -22.81
CA ASN A 768 -12.17 -20.00 -23.31
C ASN A 768 -12.91 -19.06 -24.27
N LEU A 769 -13.93 -19.56 -24.98
CA LEU A 769 -14.71 -18.77 -25.95
C LEU A 769 -15.94 -18.08 -25.35
N LEU A 770 -16.46 -18.59 -24.22
CA LEU A 770 -17.74 -18.17 -23.62
C LEU A 770 -17.61 -17.82 -22.13
N SER A 771 -16.41 -17.45 -21.65
CA SER A 771 -16.11 -17.14 -20.23
C SER A 771 -17.07 -16.14 -19.59
N ASP A 772 -17.54 -15.17 -20.36
CA ASP A 772 -18.33 -14.03 -19.87
C ASP A 772 -19.84 -14.29 -19.90
N ASN A 773 -20.28 -15.45 -20.41
CA ASN A 773 -21.69 -15.77 -20.56
C ASN A 773 -22.31 -16.25 -19.22
N LEU A 774 -23.38 -15.57 -18.80
CA LEU A 774 -24.09 -15.79 -17.54
C LEU A 774 -24.48 -17.25 -17.25
N VAL A 775 -24.73 -18.06 -18.28
CA VAL A 775 -25.01 -19.50 -18.12
C VAL A 775 -23.80 -20.20 -17.51
N PHE A 776 -22.60 -19.96 -18.03
CA PHE A 776 -21.35 -20.51 -17.48
C PHE A 776 -20.99 -19.90 -16.12
N LEU A 777 -21.33 -18.64 -15.87
CA LEU A 777 -21.20 -18.04 -14.54
C LEU A 777 -22.05 -18.80 -13.50
N SER A 778 -23.30 -19.13 -13.86
CA SER A 778 -24.23 -19.85 -12.98
C SER A 778 -23.82 -21.31 -12.72
N LEU A 779 -23.36 -22.03 -13.76
CA LEU A 779 -22.91 -23.42 -13.66
C LEU A 779 -21.82 -23.61 -12.59
N ARG A 780 -20.94 -22.62 -12.40
CA ARG A 780 -19.92 -22.65 -11.34
C ARG A 780 -20.50 -22.69 -9.94
N SER A 781 -21.40 -21.76 -9.61
CA SER A 781 -21.98 -21.69 -8.27
C SER A 781 -22.82 -22.93 -7.98
N MET A 782 -23.51 -23.44 -9.01
CA MET A 782 -24.28 -24.66 -8.98
C MET A 782 -23.41 -25.93 -8.82
N MET A 783 -22.13 -25.89 -9.19
CA MET A 783 -21.22 -27.05 -9.12
C MET A 783 -20.95 -27.50 -7.68
N SER A 784 -20.82 -26.58 -6.72
CA SER A 784 -20.63 -26.95 -5.31
C SER A 784 -21.86 -27.66 -4.73
N ASP A 785 -23.06 -27.15 -5.07
CA ASP A 785 -24.34 -27.73 -4.66
C ASP A 785 -24.54 -29.11 -5.31
N PHE A 786 -24.24 -29.22 -6.62
CA PHE A 786 -24.29 -30.45 -7.39
C PHE A 786 -23.31 -31.51 -6.85
N VAL A 787 -22.06 -31.15 -6.54
CA VAL A 787 -21.05 -32.08 -5.98
C VAL A 787 -21.44 -32.55 -4.59
N LEU A 788 -21.94 -31.66 -3.73
CA LEU A 788 -22.43 -32.04 -2.39
C LEU A 788 -23.62 -33.01 -2.48
N LEU A 789 -24.59 -32.71 -3.34
CA LEU A 789 -25.77 -33.56 -3.55
C LEU A 789 -25.40 -34.89 -4.23
N THR A 790 -24.43 -34.90 -5.15
CA THR A 790 -23.89 -36.11 -5.78
C THR A 790 -23.15 -36.98 -4.76
N PHE A 791 -22.38 -36.39 -3.84
CA PHE A 791 -21.74 -37.13 -2.76
C PHE A 791 -22.77 -37.73 -1.78
N LEU A 792 -23.81 -36.98 -1.40
CA LEU A 792 -24.91 -37.48 -0.57
C LEU A 792 -25.68 -38.60 -1.27
N SER A 793 -25.97 -38.44 -2.57
CA SER A 793 -26.55 -39.47 -3.43
C SER A 793 -25.69 -40.73 -3.49
N ALA A 794 -24.38 -40.61 -3.71
CA ALA A 794 -23.45 -41.73 -3.71
C ALA A 794 -23.33 -42.42 -2.35
N TRP A 795 -23.43 -41.66 -1.25
CA TRP A 795 -23.47 -42.20 0.11
C TRP A 795 -24.75 -43.02 0.35
N CYS A 796 -25.92 -42.50 -0.05
CA CYS A 796 -27.17 -43.23 -0.02
C CYS A 796 -27.14 -44.48 -0.92
N PHE A 797 -26.60 -44.35 -2.14
CA PHE A 797 -26.38 -45.47 -3.08
C PHE A 797 -25.54 -46.58 -2.43
N GLY A 798 -24.45 -46.22 -1.74
CA GLY A 798 -23.62 -47.18 -1.00
C GLY A 798 -24.40 -47.94 0.08
N GLY A 799 -25.32 -47.28 0.79
CA GLY A 799 -26.22 -47.93 1.76
C GLY A 799 -27.18 -48.94 1.13
N PHE A 800 -27.81 -48.59 0.00
CA PHE A 800 -28.67 -49.52 -0.75
C PHE A 800 -27.88 -50.69 -1.35
N LEU A 801 -26.67 -50.43 -1.88
CA LEU A 801 -25.78 -51.46 -2.42
C LEU A 801 -25.35 -52.45 -1.35
N LEU A 802 -24.97 -51.96 -0.16
CA LEU A 802 -24.62 -52.79 0.99
C LEU A 802 -25.81 -53.64 1.47
N SER A 803 -27.00 -53.05 1.52
CA SER A 803 -28.22 -53.79 1.88
C SER A 803 -28.59 -54.87 0.88
N LEU A 804 -28.37 -54.66 -0.42
CA LEU A 804 -28.62 -55.67 -1.46
C LEU A 804 -27.53 -56.75 -1.49
N LEU A 805 -26.28 -56.39 -1.17
CA LEU A 805 -25.17 -57.36 -1.00
C LEU A 805 -25.45 -58.33 0.15
N TRP A 806 -25.75 -57.82 1.36
CA TRP A 806 -26.08 -58.67 2.50
C TRP A 806 -27.35 -59.51 2.31
N LEU A 807 -28.32 -59.00 1.55
CA LEU A 807 -29.53 -59.74 1.21
C LEU A 807 -29.28 -60.85 0.17
N GLY A 808 -28.23 -60.72 -0.64
CA GLY A 808 -27.80 -61.70 -1.64
C GLY A 808 -26.79 -62.75 -1.13
N GLU A 809 -26.40 -62.72 0.15
CA GLU A 809 -25.55 -63.76 0.76
C GLU A 809 -26.34 -65.06 1.01
N GLY A 810 -26.51 -65.85 -0.06
CA GLY A 810 -27.07 -67.20 -0.03
C GLY A 810 -26.05 -68.29 0.33
N PRO A 811 -26.48 -69.55 0.50
CA PRO A 811 -25.57 -70.69 0.68
C PRO A 811 -24.66 -70.88 -0.54
N PRO A 812 -23.41 -71.33 -0.36
CA PRO A 812 -22.40 -71.30 -1.40
C PRO A 812 -22.77 -72.23 -2.58
N GLY A 813 -23.05 -71.61 -3.73
CA GLY A 813 -23.44 -72.29 -4.97
C GLY A 813 -24.65 -71.67 -5.67
N GLU A 814 -25.54 -70.99 -4.93
CA GLU A 814 -26.73 -70.32 -5.48
C GLU A 814 -26.86 -68.89 -4.92
N GLY A 815 -26.64 -67.87 -5.77
CA GLY A 815 -27.05 -66.48 -5.48
C GLY A 815 -25.95 -65.40 -5.44
N GLU A 816 -24.65 -65.74 -5.44
CA GLU A 816 -23.58 -64.72 -5.35
C GLU A 816 -23.52 -63.81 -6.59
N HIS A 817 -24.16 -62.64 -6.50
CA HIS A 817 -24.01 -61.56 -7.47
C HIS A 817 -22.83 -60.66 -7.11
N ALA A 818 -21.84 -60.58 -8.01
CA ALA A 818 -20.68 -59.71 -7.82
C ALA A 818 -21.11 -58.25 -7.57
N PRO A 819 -20.48 -57.50 -6.64
CA PRO A 819 -20.86 -56.12 -6.30
C PRO A 819 -20.95 -55.17 -7.50
N VAL A 820 -20.09 -55.38 -8.51
CA VAL A 820 -20.07 -54.62 -9.77
C VAL A 820 -21.36 -54.81 -10.57
N LEU A 821 -21.97 -56.01 -10.53
CA LEU A 821 -23.22 -56.31 -11.24
C LEU A 821 -24.43 -55.66 -10.56
N ILE A 822 -24.51 -55.73 -9.23
CA ILE A 822 -25.56 -55.07 -8.44
C ILE A 822 -25.47 -53.54 -8.63
N GLY A 823 -24.27 -52.97 -8.49
CA GLY A 823 -24.02 -51.55 -8.72
C GLY A 823 -24.38 -51.11 -10.14
N LYS A 824 -24.12 -51.94 -11.15
CA LYS A 824 -24.53 -51.69 -12.55
C LYS A 824 -26.06 -51.63 -12.69
N TRP A 825 -26.80 -52.57 -12.11
CA TRP A 825 -28.27 -52.57 -12.13
C TRP A 825 -28.86 -51.34 -11.43
N MET A 826 -28.31 -50.95 -10.28
CA MET A 826 -28.71 -49.74 -9.57
C MET A 826 -28.40 -48.47 -10.38
N LEU A 827 -27.22 -48.38 -11.01
CA LEU A 827 -26.88 -47.25 -11.90
C LEU A 827 -27.83 -47.13 -13.09
N TRP A 828 -28.21 -48.25 -13.69
CA TRP A 828 -29.18 -48.27 -14.80
C TRP A 828 -30.57 -47.77 -14.38
N ILE A 829 -31.04 -48.13 -13.19
CA ILE A 829 -32.30 -47.63 -12.63
C ILE A 829 -32.22 -46.14 -12.28
N TRP A 830 -31.09 -45.70 -11.72
CA TRP A 830 -30.84 -44.31 -11.35
C TRP A 830 -30.83 -43.36 -12.56
N PHE A 831 -30.26 -43.80 -13.68
CA PHE A 831 -30.25 -43.02 -14.93
C PHE A 831 -31.45 -43.33 -15.84
N GLY A 832 -32.39 -44.17 -15.43
CA GLY A 832 -33.56 -44.57 -16.23
C GLY A 832 -33.22 -45.32 -17.52
N LEU A 833 -32.05 -45.96 -17.59
CA LEU A 833 -31.52 -46.64 -18.77
C LEU A 833 -32.13 -48.03 -18.96
N ASP A 834 -32.39 -48.76 -17.88
CA ASP A 834 -32.93 -50.12 -17.90
C ASP A 834 -33.64 -50.47 -16.57
N GLY A 835 -34.71 -51.26 -16.65
CA GLY A 835 -35.48 -51.78 -15.53
C GLY A 835 -35.05 -53.18 -15.05
N THR A 836 -34.05 -53.82 -15.66
CA THR A 836 -33.61 -55.18 -15.29
C THR A 836 -33.24 -55.36 -13.82
N GLY A 837 -32.75 -54.33 -13.14
CA GLY A 837 -32.48 -54.40 -11.70
C GLY A 837 -33.74 -54.62 -10.85
N ILE A 838 -34.92 -54.16 -11.31
CA ILE A 838 -36.19 -54.40 -10.62
C ILE A 838 -36.68 -55.83 -10.87
N SER A 839 -36.59 -56.34 -12.10
CA SER A 839 -36.99 -57.74 -12.36
C SER A 839 -36.05 -58.75 -11.69
N ARG A 840 -34.74 -58.45 -11.64
CA ARG A 840 -33.72 -59.23 -10.90
C ARG A 840 -33.74 -59.02 -9.40
N SER A 841 -34.46 -58.03 -8.88
CA SER A 841 -34.48 -57.77 -7.44
C SER A 841 -35.08 -58.92 -6.62
N ALA A 842 -35.96 -59.73 -7.22
CA ALA A 842 -36.53 -60.93 -6.61
C ALA A 842 -35.47 -62.03 -6.35
N ASP A 843 -34.37 -62.03 -7.11
CA ASP A 843 -33.27 -63.00 -6.99
C ASP A 843 -32.51 -62.82 -5.65
N PHE A 844 -32.50 -61.62 -5.05
CA PHE A 844 -31.94 -61.39 -3.71
C PHE A 844 -32.88 -61.86 -2.60
N HIS A 845 -34.16 -61.49 -2.68
CA HIS A 845 -35.20 -61.96 -1.76
C HIS A 845 -36.57 -61.71 -2.39
N PRO A 846 -37.54 -62.65 -2.33
CA PRO A 846 -38.87 -62.53 -2.97
C PRO A 846 -39.76 -61.34 -2.54
N LEU A 847 -39.32 -60.50 -1.61
CA LEU A 847 -40.09 -59.41 -1.01
C LEU A 847 -39.19 -58.21 -0.71
N LEU A 848 -38.15 -58.41 0.11
CA LEU A 848 -37.26 -57.33 0.53
C LEU A 848 -36.42 -56.77 -0.63
N GLY A 849 -36.00 -57.60 -1.59
CA GLY A 849 -35.25 -57.16 -2.76
C GLY A 849 -36.03 -56.18 -3.65
N PRO A 850 -37.25 -56.54 -4.11
CA PRO A 850 -38.13 -55.62 -4.83
C PRO A 850 -38.47 -54.35 -4.06
N VAL A 851 -38.74 -54.46 -2.75
CA VAL A 851 -39.02 -53.28 -1.91
C VAL A 851 -37.81 -52.34 -1.84
N LEU A 852 -36.60 -52.86 -1.63
CA LEU A 852 -35.36 -52.07 -1.61
C LEU A 852 -35.08 -51.41 -2.96
N MET A 853 -35.23 -52.14 -4.06
CA MET A 853 -34.94 -51.63 -5.41
C MET A 853 -35.95 -50.55 -5.86
N VAL A 854 -37.23 -50.73 -5.53
CA VAL A 854 -38.27 -49.71 -5.79
C VAL A 854 -38.10 -48.50 -4.87
N ALA A 855 -37.75 -48.69 -3.60
CA ALA A 855 -37.46 -47.58 -2.69
C ALA A 855 -36.23 -46.77 -3.14
N PHE A 856 -35.18 -47.44 -3.61
CA PHE A 856 -34.01 -46.81 -4.24
C PHE A 856 -34.41 -46.00 -5.48
N ALA A 857 -35.18 -46.58 -6.40
CA ALA A 857 -35.64 -45.90 -7.61
C ALA A 857 -36.48 -44.65 -7.29
N PHE A 858 -37.37 -44.73 -6.30
CA PHE A 858 -38.20 -43.62 -5.85
C PHE A 858 -37.38 -42.50 -5.19
N LEU A 859 -36.50 -42.84 -4.23
CA LEU A 859 -35.63 -41.87 -3.58
C LEU A 859 -34.68 -41.19 -4.58
N GLY A 860 -34.07 -41.94 -5.50
CA GLY A 860 -33.21 -41.39 -6.54
C GLY A 860 -33.95 -40.45 -7.48
N ASN A 861 -34.95 -40.98 -8.19
CA ASN A 861 -35.56 -40.28 -9.31
C ASN A 861 -36.59 -39.22 -8.87
N THR A 862 -37.12 -39.30 -7.65
CA THR A 862 -38.05 -38.30 -7.11
C THR A 862 -37.37 -37.34 -6.13
N LEU A 863 -36.74 -37.82 -5.05
CA LEU A 863 -36.20 -36.91 -4.03
C LEU A 863 -34.94 -36.16 -4.52
N PHE A 864 -33.91 -36.88 -4.97
CA PHE A 864 -32.64 -36.24 -5.35
C PHE A 864 -32.79 -35.36 -6.60
N LEU A 865 -33.56 -35.80 -7.61
CA LEU A 865 -33.80 -35.01 -8.81
C LEU A 865 -34.59 -33.72 -8.52
N THR A 866 -35.64 -33.77 -7.69
CA THR A 866 -36.43 -32.58 -7.34
C THR A 866 -35.63 -31.60 -6.48
N ILE A 867 -34.85 -32.08 -5.49
CA ILE A 867 -33.96 -31.21 -4.71
C ILE A 867 -32.92 -30.56 -5.64
N LEU A 868 -32.31 -31.34 -6.55
CA LEU A 868 -31.33 -30.79 -7.50
C LEU A 868 -31.94 -29.68 -8.36
N VAL A 869 -33.07 -29.93 -9.02
CA VAL A 869 -33.75 -28.92 -9.87
C VAL A 869 -34.13 -27.66 -9.06
N SER A 870 -34.58 -27.84 -7.81
CA SER A 870 -34.93 -26.73 -6.92
C SER A 870 -33.71 -25.89 -6.52
N MET A 871 -32.61 -26.54 -6.10
CA MET A 871 -31.35 -25.87 -5.75
C MET A 871 -30.77 -25.13 -6.96
N LEU A 872 -30.65 -25.81 -8.11
CA LEU A 872 -30.16 -25.20 -9.36
C LEU A 872 -31.00 -23.97 -9.74
N SER A 873 -32.33 -24.05 -9.67
CA SER A 873 -33.21 -22.91 -9.99
C SER A 873 -33.04 -21.73 -9.02
N ASN A 874 -32.91 -21.99 -7.72
CA ASN A 874 -32.74 -20.93 -6.72
C ASN A 874 -31.36 -20.25 -6.81
N THR A 875 -30.30 -21.05 -6.96
CA THR A 875 -28.92 -20.58 -7.17
C THR A 875 -28.82 -19.78 -8.48
N PHE A 876 -29.43 -20.26 -9.57
CA PHE A 876 -29.54 -19.53 -10.84
C PHE A 876 -30.27 -18.19 -10.69
N SER A 877 -31.45 -18.17 -10.05
CA SER A 877 -32.22 -16.94 -9.83
C SER A 877 -31.44 -15.88 -9.04
N THR A 878 -30.73 -16.31 -7.99
CA THR A 878 -29.89 -15.45 -7.13
C THR A 878 -28.73 -14.82 -7.90
N ILE A 879 -28.14 -15.56 -8.85
CA ILE A 879 -27.03 -15.09 -9.69
C ILE A 879 -27.52 -14.12 -10.76
N VAL A 880 -28.63 -14.42 -11.45
CA VAL A 880 -29.25 -13.52 -12.43
C VAL A 880 -29.60 -12.17 -11.80
N LYS A 881 -30.17 -12.19 -10.58
CA LYS A 881 -30.49 -11.01 -9.77
C LYS A 881 -29.30 -10.09 -9.46
N ASN A 882 -28.09 -10.64 -9.37
CA ASN A 882 -26.86 -9.89 -9.03
C ASN A 882 -25.80 -9.97 -10.14
N ALA A 883 -26.23 -10.26 -11.38
CA ALA A 883 -25.36 -10.58 -12.52
C ALA A 883 -24.23 -9.58 -12.75
N THR A 884 -24.52 -8.28 -12.67
CA THR A 884 -23.54 -7.21 -12.89
C THR A 884 -22.44 -7.20 -11.82
N ALA A 885 -22.80 -7.30 -10.55
CA ALA A 885 -21.82 -7.36 -9.45
C ALA A 885 -20.99 -8.66 -9.49
N GLU A 886 -21.60 -9.77 -9.88
CA GLU A 886 -20.92 -11.06 -10.08
C GLU A 886 -19.91 -11.02 -11.24
N ILE A 887 -20.25 -10.38 -12.37
CA ILE A 887 -19.33 -10.16 -13.50
C ILE A 887 -18.13 -9.28 -13.07
N GLN A 888 -18.39 -8.15 -12.40
CA GLN A 888 -17.33 -7.23 -11.98
C GLN A 888 -16.43 -7.82 -10.87
N PHE A 889 -17.00 -8.62 -9.97
CA PHE A 889 -16.25 -9.44 -9.01
C PHE A 889 -15.28 -10.39 -9.74
N ARG A 890 -15.77 -11.13 -10.75
CA ARG A 890 -14.93 -12.06 -11.53
C ARG A 890 -13.86 -11.34 -12.33
N LYS A 891 -14.16 -10.18 -12.90
CA LYS A 891 -13.17 -9.33 -13.59
C LYS A 891 -12.04 -8.94 -12.65
N ALA A 892 -12.35 -8.56 -11.40
CA ALA A 892 -11.34 -8.25 -10.39
C ALA A 892 -10.49 -9.48 -10.00
N VAL A 893 -11.12 -10.65 -9.80
CA VAL A 893 -10.41 -11.92 -9.52
C VAL A 893 -9.45 -12.30 -10.65
N LEU A 894 -9.95 -12.37 -11.89
CA LEU A 894 -9.16 -12.71 -13.08
C LEU A 894 -8.04 -11.69 -13.36
N THR A 895 -8.27 -10.41 -13.04
CA THR A 895 -7.24 -9.39 -13.16
C THR A 895 -6.13 -9.62 -12.14
N LEU A 896 -6.46 -9.90 -10.87
CA LEU A 896 -5.47 -10.11 -9.82
C LEU A 896 -4.69 -11.42 -10.01
N GLU A 897 -5.36 -12.51 -10.38
CA GLU A 897 -4.72 -13.79 -10.78
C GLU A 897 -3.89 -13.65 -12.08
N GLY A 898 -4.20 -12.64 -12.91
CA GLY A 898 -3.38 -12.30 -14.07
C GLY A 898 -2.10 -11.53 -13.72
N VAL A 899 -2.00 -10.93 -12.53
CA VAL A 899 -0.79 -10.21 -12.07
C VAL A 899 0.15 -11.18 -11.37
N LYS A 900 1.15 -11.66 -12.12
CA LYS A 900 2.13 -12.63 -11.66
C LYS A 900 3.50 -11.99 -11.50
N GLY A 901 4.13 -12.21 -10.34
CA GLY A 901 5.43 -11.68 -9.94
C GLY A 901 6.60 -12.63 -10.21
N ASP A 902 6.37 -13.95 -10.21
CA ASP A 902 7.43 -14.94 -10.45
C ASP A 902 8.00 -14.82 -11.89
N ALA A 903 9.33 -14.80 -12.00
CA ALA A 903 10.04 -14.68 -13.26
C ALA A 903 9.79 -15.86 -14.22
N ILE A 904 9.33 -17.03 -13.73
CA ILE A 904 8.96 -18.18 -14.58
C ILE A 904 7.92 -17.82 -15.65
N PHE A 905 7.00 -16.91 -15.31
CA PHE A 905 5.88 -16.51 -16.15
C PHE A 905 6.26 -15.64 -17.35
N ALA A 906 7.46 -15.08 -17.35
CA ALA A 906 8.02 -14.39 -18.51
C ALA A 906 8.47 -15.38 -19.62
N TYR A 907 8.51 -16.68 -19.33
CA TYR A 907 8.87 -17.74 -20.28
C TYR A 907 7.62 -18.52 -20.70
N GLN A 908 7.28 -18.47 -21.98
CA GLN A 908 6.14 -19.20 -22.53
C GLN A 908 6.49 -20.69 -22.68
N PRO A 909 5.54 -21.64 -22.51
CA PRO A 909 5.79 -23.06 -22.81
C PRO A 909 6.32 -23.26 -24.24
N PRO A 910 7.33 -24.12 -24.47
CA PRO A 910 8.04 -24.97 -23.50
C PRO A 910 9.29 -24.30 -22.86
N PHE A 911 9.57 -23.02 -23.13
CA PHE A 911 10.78 -22.33 -22.67
C PHE A 911 10.85 -22.15 -21.14
N ASN A 912 9.72 -22.19 -20.43
CA ASN A 912 9.68 -22.19 -18.96
C ASN A 912 10.41 -23.40 -18.34
N ILE A 913 10.40 -24.55 -19.02
CA ILE A 913 11.17 -25.73 -18.60
C ILE A 913 12.67 -25.37 -18.57
N LEU A 914 13.18 -24.78 -19.66
CA LEU A 914 14.57 -24.35 -19.77
C LEU A 914 14.90 -23.26 -18.75
N ALA A 915 13.98 -22.34 -18.48
CA ALA A 915 14.17 -21.30 -17.46
C ALA A 915 14.36 -21.92 -16.06
N VAL A 916 13.55 -22.90 -15.67
CA VAL A 916 13.73 -23.60 -14.38
C VAL A 916 15.06 -24.35 -14.34
N PHE A 917 15.40 -25.15 -15.36
CA PHE A 917 16.64 -25.93 -15.35
C PHE A 917 17.92 -25.07 -15.44
N LEU A 918 17.88 -23.89 -16.05
CA LEU A 918 19.04 -23.01 -16.21
C LEU A 918 19.16 -21.96 -15.10
N LEU A 919 18.07 -21.25 -14.77
CA LEU A 919 18.13 -20.13 -13.83
C LEU A 919 18.11 -20.60 -12.36
N LEU A 920 17.33 -21.63 -12.02
CA LEU A 920 17.22 -22.06 -10.63
C LEU A 920 18.58 -22.49 -10.02
N PRO A 921 19.46 -23.23 -10.72
CA PRO A 921 20.82 -23.49 -10.24
C PRO A 921 21.70 -22.22 -10.22
N LEU A 922 21.57 -21.36 -11.23
CA LEU A 922 22.33 -20.10 -11.34
C LEU A 922 22.10 -19.15 -10.16
N LYS A 923 20.91 -19.18 -9.53
CA LYS A 923 20.60 -18.41 -8.31
C LYS A 923 21.56 -18.68 -7.15
N PHE A 924 22.08 -19.91 -7.04
CA PHE A 924 23.03 -20.29 -5.98
C PHE A 924 24.49 -19.92 -6.28
N VAL A 925 24.78 -19.51 -7.52
CA VAL A 925 26.14 -19.21 -8.01
C VAL A 925 26.34 -17.71 -8.26
N LEU A 926 25.27 -16.99 -8.60
CA LEU A 926 25.33 -15.58 -9.03
C LEU A 926 24.74 -14.64 -7.98
N GLY A 927 25.39 -13.50 -7.76
CA GLY A 927 24.81 -12.41 -6.96
C GLY A 927 23.53 -11.84 -7.60
N PRO A 928 22.57 -11.33 -6.80
CA PRO A 928 21.23 -10.93 -7.29
C PRO A 928 21.22 -9.99 -8.51
N ARG A 929 22.17 -9.05 -8.58
CA ARG A 929 22.31 -8.11 -9.71
C ARG A 929 22.68 -8.81 -11.03
N TRP A 930 23.50 -9.84 -10.97
CA TRP A 930 23.91 -10.62 -12.16
C TRP A 930 22.81 -11.61 -12.57
N PHE A 931 22.15 -12.22 -11.59
CA PHE A 931 20.95 -13.04 -11.81
C PHE A 931 19.86 -12.24 -12.56
N HIS A 932 19.48 -11.07 -12.05
CA HIS A 932 18.54 -10.14 -12.69
C HIS A 932 18.94 -9.79 -14.13
N LYS A 933 20.22 -9.43 -14.36
CA LYS A 933 20.73 -9.11 -15.71
C LYS A 933 20.58 -10.28 -16.69
N ILE A 934 20.91 -11.50 -16.27
CA ILE A 934 20.81 -12.69 -17.12
C ILE A 934 19.35 -13.02 -17.39
N HIS A 935 18.49 -13.02 -16.36
CA HIS A 935 17.05 -13.22 -16.52
C HIS A 935 16.46 -12.25 -17.55
N VAL A 936 16.65 -10.94 -17.36
CA VAL A 936 16.14 -9.90 -18.26
C VAL A 936 16.67 -10.06 -19.69
N ALA A 937 17.95 -10.41 -19.86
CA ALA A 937 18.52 -10.69 -21.18
C ALA A 937 17.87 -11.92 -21.85
N SER A 938 17.71 -13.02 -21.11
CA SER A 938 17.09 -14.25 -21.59
C SER A 938 15.62 -14.06 -21.98
N VAL A 939 14.81 -13.36 -21.16
CA VAL A 939 13.40 -13.07 -21.51
C VAL A 939 13.30 -12.25 -22.78
N ARG A 940 14.12 -11.19 -22.90
CA ARG A 940 14.13 -10.32 -24.09
C ARG A 940 14.55 -11.05 -25.35
N LEU A 941 15.50 -12.00 -25.25
CA LEU A 941 15.95 -12.81 -26.37
C LEU A 941 14.85 -13.79 -26.83
N VAL A 942 14.26 -14.55 -25.90
CA VAL A 942 13.21 -15.55 -26.20
C VAL A 942 11.95 -14.89 -26.76
N ASN A 943 11.53 -13.76 -26.19
CA ASN A 943 10.28 -13.09 -26.54
C ASN A 943 10.45 -11.89 -27.50
N LEU A 944 11.63 -11.70 -28.13
CA LEU A 944 11.93 -10.54 -28.98
C LEU A 944 10.83 -10.16 -29.99
N PRO A 945 10.31 -11.08 -30.85
CA PRO A 945 9.27 -10.73 -31.80
C PRO A 945 7.94 -10.36 -31.14
N LEU A 946 7.59 -11.02 -30.03
CA LEU A 946 6.37 -10.76 -29.27
C LEU A 946 6.41 -9.39 -28.59
N LEU A 947 7.55 -9.03 -27.97
CA LEU A 947 7.77 -7.72 -27.35
C LEU A 947 7.66 -6.57 -28.36
N LEU A 948 8.20 -6.74 -29.57
CA LEU A 948 8.07 -5.75 -30.64
C LEU A 948 6.62 -5.58 -31.11
N ILE A 949 5.87 -6.68 -31.24
CA ILE A 949 4.43 -6.64 -31.58
C ILE A 949 3.65 -5.90 -30.49
N ILE A 950 3.90 -6.21 -29.21
CA ILE A 950 3.26 -5.52 -28.07
C ILE A 950 3.57 -4.03 -28.09
N ALA A 951 4.84 -3.63 -28.22
CA ALA A 951 5.25 -2.22 -28.23
C ALA A 951 4.62 -1.42 -29.39
N VAL A 952 4.48 -2.03 -30.58
CA VAL A 952 3.80 -1.40 -31.73
C VAL A 952 2.27 -1.32 -31.51
N ALA A 953 1.66 -2.37 -30.95
CA ALA A 953 0.23 -2.41 -30.66
C ALA A 953 -0.16 -1.37 -29.59
N GLU A 954 0.55 -1.33 -28.46
CA GLU A 954 0.28 -0.41 -27.35
C GLU A 954 0.37 1.06 -27.79
N ARG A 955 1.43 1.42 -28.55
CA ARG A 955 1.64 2.78 -29.07
C ARG A 955 0.60 3.23 -30.10
N ARG A 956 -0.16 2.30 -30.69
CA ARG A 956 -1.23 2.59 -31.66
C ARG A 956 -2.64 2.51 -31.07
N ILE A 957 -2.87 1.65 -30.07
CA ILE A 957 -4.22 1.30 -29.59
C ILE A 957 -4.60 2.07 -28.32
N LEU A 958 -3.65 2.33 -27.40
CA LEU A 958 -4.01 2.82 -26.06
C LEU A 958 -4.31 4.34 -25.98
N TRP A 959 -4.05 5.13 -27.03
CA TRP A 959 -4.29 6.58 -27.03
C TRP A 959 -4.73 7.15 -28.40
N PRO A 960 -6.04 7.27 -28.67
CA PRO A 960 -6.62 8.28 -29.55
C PRO A 960 -6.63 9.67 -28.86
N PRO A 961 -6.80 10.78 -29.59
CA PRO A 961 -6.96 12.11 -28.99
C PRO A 961 -8.29 12.23 -28.22
N PRO A 962 -8.36 13.07 -27.18
CA PRO A 962 -9.55 13.18 -26.32
C PRO A 962 -10.73 13.83 -27.06
N GLN A 963 -11.93 13.27 -26.86
CA GLN A 963 -13.21 13.91 -27.20
C GLN A 963 -14.06 14.09 -25.92
N PRO A 964 -14.97 15.07 -25.88
CA PRO A 964 -15.62 15.49 -24.64
C PRO A 964 -16.81 14.60 -24.23
N GLU A 965 -17.03 14.51 -22.93
CA GLU A 965 -17.99 13.61 -22.29
C GLU A 965 -19.47 13.95 -22.58
N LYS A 966 -20.32 12.91 -22.58
CA LYS A 966 -21.77 13.05 -22.34
C LYS A 966 -22.29 11.94 -21.42
N SER A 967 -23.09 12.38 -20.44
CA SER A 967 -23.75 11.58 -19.39
C SER A 967 -24.89 10.69 -19.88
N LYS A 968 -25.14 9.54 -19.21
CA LYS A 968 -26.38 9.26 -18.39
C LYS A 968 -26.53 7.80 -17.89
N THR A 969 -27.02 7.67 -16.64
CA THR A 969 -27.95 6.68 -16.01
C THR A 969 -28.24 5.31 -16.68
N GLY A 970 -28.44 4.17 -15.99
CA GLY A 970 -28.55 3.81 -14.55
C GLY A 970 -29.17 2.38 -14.39
N GLY A 971 -29.25 1.77 -13.19
CA GLY A 971 -29.88 0.44 -13.00
C GLY A 971 -29.94 -0.16 -11.57
N THR A 972 -30.96 -0.98 -11.28
CA THR A 972 -31.46 -1.51 -9.96
C THR A 972 -31.30 -3.05 -9.83
N LEU A 973 -30.68 -3.64 -8.77
CA LEU A 973 -31.15 -4.13 -7.42
C LEU A 973 -31.58 -5.63 -7.27
N THR A 974 -30.91 -6.37 -6.33
CA THR A 974 -31.41 -7.43 -5.38
C THR A 974 -31.77 -8.86 -5.86
N LEU A 975 -31.61 -10.02 -5.15
CA LEU A 975 -31.28 -10.42 -3.75
C LEU A 975 -30.71 -11.90 -3.66
N TYR A 976 -30.58 -12.50 -2.45
CA TYR A 976 -29.93 -13.76 -1.89
C TYR A 976 -30.79 -15.09 -1.89
N PRO A 977 -30.46 -16.31 -1.28
CA PRO A 977 -29.46 -16.72 -0.21
C PRO A 977 -28.73 -18.14 -0.26
N ARG A 978 -28.05 -18.56 0.86
CA ARG A 978 -27.05 -19.68 1.07
C ARG A 978 -27.45 -20.79 2.10
N VAL A 979 -26.80 -21.99 2.11
CA VAL A 979 -26.45 -22.86 3.30
C VAL A 979 -25.20 -23.78 3.04
N LYS A 980 -24.02 -23.56 3.68
CA LYS A 980 -23.27 -24.37 4.73
C LYS A 980 -23.27 -25.92 4.59
N GLN A 981 -22.19 -26.72 4.50
CA GLN A 981 -20.72 -26.64 4.71
C GLN A 981 -20.18 -26.90 6.15
N TRP A 982 -19.56 -28.08 6.39
CA TRP A 982 -18.89 -28.49 7.66
C TRP A 982 -17.61 -29.35 7.48
N PHE A 983 -17.41 -30.05 6.35
CA PHE A 983 -16.34 -31.07 6.23
C PHE A 983 -14.97 -30.56 5.76
N TRP A 984 -14.89 -29.35 5.18
CA TRP A 984 -13.72 -28.88 4.41
C TRP A 984 -12.70 -28.02 5.18
N GLU A 985 -12.84 -27.88 6.50
CA GLU A 985 -11.95 -27.00 7.29
C GLU A 985 -10.58 -27.61 7.59
N LYS A 986 -10.43 -28.95 7.52
CA LYS A 986 -9.21 -29.65 7.97
C LYS A 986 -8.04 -29.67 6.97
N TRP A 987 -8.26 -29.31 5.70
CA TRP A 987 -7.26 -29.36 4.62
C TRP A 987 -7.01 -28.01 3.94
N ARG A 988 -7.33 -26.90 4.61
CA ARG A 988 -7.09 -25.54 4.09
C ARG A 988 -5.62 -25.12 4.28
N ILE A 989 -4.85 -25.16 3.19
CA ILE A 989 -3.62 -24.36 3.07
C ILE A 989 -4.05 -22.91 2.82
N THR A 990 -4.32 -22.15 3.89
CA THR A 990 -4.69 -20.72 3.82
C THR A 990 -3.50 -19.83 4.14
N ALA A 991 -3.16 -18.93 3.22
CA ALA A 991 -1.98 -18.07 3.27
C ALA A 991 -2.07 -16.88 4.25
N HIS A 992 -3.23 -16.64 4.87
CA HIS A 992 -3.57 -15.39 5.56
C HIS A 992 -3.88 -15.61 7.05
N ARG A 993 -3.02 -16.35 7.78
CA ARG A 993 -3.14 -16.47 9.24
C ARG A 993 -2.94 -15.11 9.93
N ASP A 994 -2.07 -14.30 9.34
CA ASP A 994 -1.55 -13.03 9.88
C ASP A 994 -2.66 -11.95 10.04
N ILE A 995 -3.74 -12.00 9.25
CA ILE A 995 -4.93 -11.12 9.44
C ILE A 995 -5.63 -11.40 10.78
N ARG A 996 -5.64 -12.66 11.24
CA ARG A 996 -6.35 -13.06 12.47
C ARG A 996 -5.55 -12.73 13.72
N ALA A 997 -4.23 -12.84 13.65
CA ALA A 997 -3.32 -12.60 14.76
C ALA A 997 -3.50 -11.22 15.42
N VAL A 998 -3.92 -10.19 14.67
CA VAL A 998 -4.25 -8.86 15.22
C VAL A 998 -5.42 -8.89 16.21
N PHE A 999 -6.37 -9.80 16.02
CA PHE A 999 -7.55 -9.94 16.88
C PHE A 999 -7.39 -11.01 17.97
N ASP A 1000 -6.34 -11.82 17.91
CA ASP A 1000 -6.06 -12.88 18.89
C ASP A 1000 -5.43 -12.32 20.19
N LEU A 1001 -4.82 -11.12 20.13
CA LEU A 1001 -4.33 -10.36 21.28
C LEU A 1001 -5.27 -9.18 21.60
N PRO A 1002 -5.63 -8.94 22.89
CA PRO A 1002 -6.38 -7.74 23.26
C PRO A 1002 -5.52 -6.48 23.06
N PRO A 1003 -6.12 -5.34 22.66
CA PRO A 1003 -5.38 -4.07 22.58
C PRO A 1003 -4.91 -3.64 23.97
N PRO A 1004 -3.70 -3.08 24.12
CA PRO A 1004 -3.23 -2.55 25.40
C PRO A 1004 -4.04 -1.34 25.88
N ASP A 1005 -4.10 -1.13 27.19
CA ASP A 1005 -4.82 -0.02 27.83
C ASP A 1005 -4.51 1.36 27.18
N SER A 1006 -3.26 1.62 26.80
CA SER A 1006 -2.85 2.86 26.13
C SER A 1006 -3.51 3.08 24.77
N VAL A 1007 -3.83 2.00 24.05
CA VAL A 1007 -4.57 2.04 22.77
C VAL A 1007 -6.07 2.19 23.03
N GLU A 1008 -6.60 1.57 24.09
CA GLU A 1008 -8.00 1.79 24.49
C GLU A 1008 -8.24 3.23 24.93
N GLU A 1009 -7.30 3.84 25.67
CA GLU A 1009 -7.30 5.26 26.05
C GLU A 1009 -7.24 6.18 24.82
N GLU A 1010 -6.35 5.93 23.86
CA GLU A 1010 -6.27 6.69 22.59
C GLU A 1010 -7.60 6.66 21.82
N ILE A 1011 -8.26 5.50 21.75
CA ILE A 1011 -9.57 5.36 21.11
C ILE A 1011 -10.69 5.97 21.98
N ALA A 1012 -10.52 6.07 23.31
CA ALA A 1012 -11.50 6.68 24.22
C ALA A 1012 -11.51 8.23 24.18
N VAL A 1013 -10.36 8.89 23.99
CA VAL A 1013 -10.26 10.36 23.92
C VAL A 1013 -11.09 10.93 22.76
N ASP A 1014 -11.14 10.26 21.61
CA ASP A 1014 -11.98 10.64 20.46
C ASP A 1014 -13.50 10.44 20.71
N ASP A 1015 -13.90 9.73 21.78
CA ASP A 1015 -15.28 9.30 22.01
C ASP A 1015 -16.13 10.32 22.76
N ASP A 1016 -15.55 11.12 23.67
CA ASP A 1016 -16.29 12.12 24.46
C ASP A 1016 -17.00 13.16 23.58
N PHE A 1017 -16.38 13.54 22.45
CA PHE A 1017 -17.01 14.40 21.44
C PHE A 1017 -18.11 13.66 20.63
N THR A 1018 -17.90 12.37 20.40
CA THR A 1018 -18.69 11.53 19.48
C THR A 1018 -19.98 10.99 20.13
N HIS A 1019 -19.89 10.49 21.37
CA HIS A 1019 -21.04 10.03 22.16
C HIS A 1019 -22.12 11.12 22.32
N HIS A 1020 -21.72 12.38 22.43
CA HIS A 1020 -22.63 13.51 22.52
C HIS A 1020 -23.40 13.80 21.22
N MET A 1021 -22.87 13.45 20.04
CA MET A 1021 -23.54 13.64 18.75
C MET A 1021 -24.54 12.51 18.45
N ILE A 1022 -24.11 11.25 18.53
CA ILE A 1022 -24.94 10.08 18.18
C ILE A 1022 -26.11 9.95 19.16
N ARG A 1023 -25.85 10.08 20.47
CA ARG A 1023 -26.89 9.98 21.50
C ARG A 1023 -27.92 11.12 21.42
N ARG A 1024 -27.53 12.33 21.02
CA ARG A 1024 -28.48 13.46 20.82
C ARG A 1024 -29.48 13.21 19.70
N GLN A 1025 -29.08 12.51 18.63
CA GLN A 1025 -29.99 12.20 17.53
C GLN A 1025 -30.94 11.05 17.89
N PHE A 1026 -30.44 9.95 18.47
CA PHE A 1026 -31.30 8.85 18.93
C PHE A 1026 -32.30 9.28 20.03
N THR A 1027 -31.87 10.08 21.01
CA THR A 1027 -32.75 10.48 22.13
C THR A 1027 -33.88 11.40 21.64
N ARG A 1028 -33.63 12.28 20.65
CA ARG A 1028 -34.66 13.17 20.08
C ARG A 1028 -35.82 12.43 19.43
N THR A 1029 -35.58 11.22 18.93
CA THR A 1029 -36.60 10.41 18.24
C THR A 1029 -37.54 9.71 19.22
N ILE A 1030 -37.07 9.35 20.43
CA ILE A 1030 -37.85 8.66 21.45
C ILE A 1030 -38.76 9.64 22.23
N THR A 1031 -38.35 10.90 22.39
CA THR A 1031 -39.04 11.87 23.27
C THR A 1031 -40.18 12.67 22.63
N ASN A 1032 -40.50 12.46 21.35
CA ASN A 1032 -41.49 13.29 20.65
C ASN A 1032 -42.97 13.02 21.02
N ASP A 1033 -43.24 12.03 21.89
CA ASP A 1033 -44.61 11.64 22.27
C ASP A 1033 -45.12 12.24 23.60
N THR A 1034 -44.38 13.19 24.21
CA THR A 1034 -44.86 13.93 25.39
C THR A 1034 -44.63 15.45 25.31
N MET A 1035 -45.68 16.17 24.88
CA MET A 1035 -45.76 17.63 24.95
C MET A 1035 -45.70 18.17 26.38
N ARG A 1036 -44.75 19.07 26.69
CA ARG A 1036 -45.00 20.19 27.62
C ARG A 1036 -44.15 21.41 27.32
N LYS A 1037 -44.82 22.52 26.98
CA LYS A 1037 -44.21 23.85 26.75
C LYS A 1037 -43.49 24.36 28.01
N LYS A 1038 -42.23 24.79 27.85
CA LYS A 1038 -41.63 25.88 28.63
C LYS A 1038 -40.87 26.82 27.70
N SER A 1039 -40.94 28.11 28.00
CA SER A 1039 -40.39 29.23 27.21
C SER A 1039 -38.88 29.36 27.32
N PRO A 1040 -38.20 29.94 26.32
CA PRO A 1040 -36.76 30.19 26.38
C PRO A 1040 -36.45 31.40 27.28
N LEU A 1041 -35.50 31.23 28.20
CA LEU A 1041 -34.76 32.34 28.79
C LEU A 1041 -33.37 32.43 28.15
N ARG A 1042 -32.79 33.63 28.23
CA ARG A 1042 -31.80 34.17 27.28
C ARG A 1042 -30.47 34.47 27.99
N ARG A 1043 -29.38 34.52 27.21
CA ARG A 1043 -27.99 34.89 27.56
C ARG A 1043 -27.11 33.77 28.13
N ASP A 1044 -25.79 33.76 27.93
CA ASP A 1044 -24.94 34.27 26.83
C ASP A 1044 -23.52 33.69 27.00
N SER A 1045 -22.69 33.80 25.96
CA SER A 1045 -21.21 33.73 25.97
C SER A 1045 -20.52 32.39 26.30
N MET A 1046 -19.75 31.87 25.34
CA MET A 1046 -18.28 31.96 25.33
C MET A 1046 -17.73 31.71 23.91
N PHE A 1047 -16.46 32.08 23.69
CA PHE A 1047 -15.64 31.87 22.48
C PHE A 1047 -15.91 32.75 21.23
N PRO A 1048 -15.13 33.84 21.05
CA PRO A 1048 -14.95 34.52 19.76
C PRO A 1048 -13.82 33.86 18.95
N GLY A 1049 -13.99 33.66 17.63
CA GLY A 1049 -12.90 33.11 16.80
C GLY A 1049 -13.23 32.54 15.41
N VAL A 1050 -14.43 32.75 14.86
CA VAL A 1050 -14.79 32.25 13.52
C VAL A 1050 -14.86 33.40 12.51
N SER A 1051 -14.31 33.18 11.31
CA SER A 1051 -14.16 34.21 10.28
C SER A 1051 -15.50 34.70 9.70
N SER A 1052 -15.51 35.95 9.22
CA SER A 1052 -16.70 36.68 8.77
C SER A 1052 -17.35 36.18 7.48
N LYS A 1053 -16.85 35.09 6.86
CA LYS A 1053 -17.45 34.46 5.68
C LYS A 1053 -18.55 33.43 5.97
N LEU A 1054 -18.81 33.11 7.24
CA LEU A 1054 -19.86 32.17 7.66
C LEU A 1054 -21.07 32.83 8.37
N ARG A 1055 -21.29 34.13 8.17
CA ARG A 1055 -22.38 34.89 8.80
C ARG A 1055 -23.57 35.23 7.88
N GLY A 1056 -23.66 34.59 6.71
CA GLY A 1056 -24.70 34.84 5.69
C GLY A 1056 -25.62 33.66 5.36
N SER A 1057 -25.58 32.56 6.14
CA SER A 1057 -26.25 31.29 5.74
C SER A 1057 -27.02 30.59 6.86
N PHE A 1058 -27.08 31.16 8.07
CA PHE A 1058 -27.73 30.56 9.24
C PHE A 1058 -28.56 31.56 10.04
N THR A 1059 -29.59 32.12 9.41
CA THR A 1059 -30.76 32.72 10.08
C THR A 1059 -32.03 32.20 9.42
N GLY A 1060 -32.43 30.98 9.79
CA GLY A 1060 -33.66 30.36 9.29
C GLY A 1060 -34.90 30.99 9.92
N SER A 1061 -35.50 31.97 9.24
CA SER A 1061 -36.86 32.46 9.54
C SER A 1061 -37.57 33.04 8.31
N GLU A 1062 -37.33 32.47 7.14
CA GLU A 1062 -38.08 32.64 5.89
C GLU A 1062 -37.95 31.30 5.09
N ASP A 1063 -38.72 31.11 4.01
CA ASP A 1063 -38.77 29.88 3.16
C ASP A 1063 -39.69 28.69 3.57
N MET A 1064 -40.81 28.95 4.25
CA MET A 1064 -42.02 28.09 4.08
C MET A 1064 -42.89 28.54 2.88
N HIS A 1065 -42.79 29.81 2.49
CA HIS A 1065 -43.62 30.37 1.42
C HIS A 1065 -43.07 30.06 0.01
N ASP A 1066 -41.74 29.95 -0.13
CA ASP A 1066 -41.08 29.66 -1.41
C ASP A 1066 -41.09 28.16 -1.79
N VAL A 1067 -41.30 27.27 -0.81
CA VAL A 1067 -41.50 25.84 -1.09
C VAL A 1067 -42.89 25.59 -1.66
N ASN A 1068 -43.92 26.26 -1.11
CA ASN A 1068 -45.29 26.16 -1.63
C ASN A 1068 -45.43 26.79 -3.02
N SER A 1069 -44.81 27.95 -3.29
CA SER A 1069 -44.85 28.57 -4.63
C SER A 1069 -44.20 27.68 -5.70
N ARG A 1070 -43.12 26.96 -5.37
CA ARG A 1070 -42.47 26.00 -6.27
C ARG A 1070 -43.30 24.73 -6.47
N LEU A 1071 -44.04 24.28 -5.45
CA LEU A 1071 -45.00 23.17 -5.58
C LEU A 1071 -46.18 23.55 -6.49
N GLU A 1072 -46.80 24.72 -6.28
CA GLU A 1072 -47.87 25.23 -7.15
C GLU A 1072 -47.40 25.42 -8.60
N ALA A 1073 -46.17 25.91 -8.81
CA ALA A 1073 -45.57 26.02 -10.14
C ALA A 1073 -45.34 24.66 -10.81
N LEU A 1074 -44.95 23.63 -10.04
CA LEU A 1074 -44.82 22.26 -10.53
C LEU A 1074 -46.18 21.67 -10.90
N GLU A 1075 -47.22 21.83 -10.07
CA GLU A 1075 -48.58 21.35 -10.35
C GLU A 1075 -49.19 22.04 -11.59
N GLN A 1076 -48.97 23.34 -11.76
CA GLN A 1076 -49.38 24.05 -13.00
C GLN A 1076 -48.60 23.57 -14.23
N SER A 1077 -47.34 23.17 -14.08
CA SER A 1077 -46.55 22.61 -15.18
C SER A 1077 -47.06 21.23 -15.62
N THR A 1078 -47.42 20.36 -14.67
CA THR A 1078 -47.97 19.03 -14.96
C THR A 1078 -49.37 19.12 -15.57
N LEU A 1079 -50.25 19.99 -15.05
CA LEU A 1079 -51.57 20.25 -15.65
C LEU A 1079 -51.48 20.82 -17.08
N ARG A 1080 -50.44 21.61 -17.40
CA ARG A 1080 -50.18 22.04 -18.79
C ARG A 1080 -49.77 20.88 -19.69
N ILE A 1081 -48.94 19.97 -19.19
CA ILE A 1081 -48.50 18.78 -19.93
C ILE A 1081 -49.68 17.83 -20.16
N GLU A 1082 -50.55 17.62 -19.17
CA GLU A 1082 -51.77 16.80 -19.32
C GLU A 1082 -52.77 17.40 -20.32
N ASN A 1083 -52.95 18.73 -20.33
CA ASN A 1083 -53.81 19.39 -21.32
C ASN A 1083 -53.22 19.39 -22.74
N LEU A 1084 -51.89 19.37 -22.89
CA LEU A 1084 -51.24 19.07 -24.17
C LEU A 1084 -51.42 17.58 -24.55
N LEU A 1085 -51.30 16.69 -23.57
CA LEU A 1085 -51.74 15.29 -23.57
C LEU A 1085 -53.09 15.11 -24.27
N ALA A 1086 -54.13 15.64 -23.64
CA ALA A 1086 -55.53 15.52 -24.08
C ALA A 1086 -55.80 16.19 -25.44
N ARG A 1087 -55.04 17.22 -25.82
CA ARG A 1087 -55.17 17.86 -27.15
C ARG A 1087 -54.47 17.11 -28.28
N MET A 1088 -53.46 16.30 -27.98
CA MET A 1088 -52.84 15.41 -28.97
C MET A 1088 -53.63 14.10 -29.17
N VAL A 1089 -54.61 13.81 -28.31
CA VAL A 1089 -55.54 12.67 -28.43
C VAL A 1089 -56.96 13.19 -28.69
N GLY A 1090 -57.13 13.90 -29.82
CA GLY A 1090 -58.41 14.41 -30.28
C GLY A 1090 -58.92 13.63 -31.49
N SER A 1091 -60.02 12.89 -31.29
CA SER A 1091 -60.98 12.36 -32.29
C SER A 1091 -60.45 11.76 -33.60
N ASP A 1092 -60.77 10.48 -33.85
CA ASP A 1092 -61.38 10.09 -35.12
C ASP A 1092 -62.39 8.96 -34.89
N ASP A 1093 -63.65 9.21 -35.24
CA ASP A 1093 -64.74 8.23 -35.29
C ASP A 1093 -64.48 7.23 -36.42
N TYR A 1094 -64.74 5.93 -36.20
CA TYR A 1094 -65.12 5.05 -37.31
C TYR A 1094 -65.97 3.86 -36.88
N SER A 1095 -67.27 3.94 -37.15
CA SER A 1095 -68.05 2.78 -37.58
C SER A 1095 -69.23 3.18 -38.46
N ASP A 1096 -69.25 2.71 -39.71
CA ASP A 1096 -70.51 2.30 -40.33
C ASP A 1096 -70.28 1.03 -41.15
N LYS A 1097 -70.86 -0.09 -40.66
CA LYS A 1097 -71.21 -1.34 -41.37
C LYS A 1097 -70.03 -2.13 -42.03
N ASN A 1098 -70.06 -3.46 -42.13
CA ASN A 1098 -71.22 -4.35 -42.25
C ASN A 1098 -70.84 -5.83 -42.00
N PHE A 1099 -71.82 -6.70 -41.70
CA PHE A 1099 -71.80 -8.19 -41.72
C PHE A 1099 -70.68 -8.91 -40.91
N GLY A 1100 -70.94 -9.86 -40.01
CA GLY A 1100 -71.99 -10.87 -39.97
C GLY A 1100 -71.37 -12.23 -39.61
N THR A 1101 -72.12 -13.11 -38.94
CA THR A 1101 -71.71 -14.45 -38.43
C THR A 1101 -70.65 -14.45 -37.30
N GLY A 1102 -70.83 -15.15 -36.19
CA GLY A 1102 -72.05 -15.79 -35.68
C GLY A 1102 -71.78 -16.57 -34.39
N GLU A 1103 -72.47 -16.23 -33.31
CA GLU A 1103 -73.09 -17.17 -32.35
C GLU A 1103 -73.82 -16.40 -31.25
N SER A 1104 -75.12 -16.67 -31.14
CA SER A 1104 -75.98 -16.27 -30.03
C SER A 1104 -76.84 -17.46 -29.63
N SER A 1105 -76.94 -17.72 -28.33
CA SER A 1105 -78.06 -18.42 -27.71
C SER A 1105 -78.29 -17.75 -26.34
N THR A 1106 -79.28 -16.87 -26.21
CA THR A 1106 -80.71 -17.09 -25.89
C THR A 1106 -80.97 -17.52 -24.44
N LEU A 1107 -81.70 -16.67 -23.71
CA LEU A 1107 -82.11 -16.85 -22.31
C LEU A 1107 -83.30 -17.81 -22.14
N ARG A 1108 -83.34 -18.58 -21.03
CA ARG A 1108 -84.38 -18.49 -19.97
C ARG A 1108 -84.21 -19.49 -18.79
N ASP A 1109 -84.34 -18.92 -17.58
CA ASP A 1109 -84.98 -19.40 -16.33
C ASP A 1109 -84.49 -20.64 -15.52
N MET A 1110 -84.00 -20.36 -14.29
CA MET A 1110 -84.07 -21.09 -12.98
C MET A 1110 -83.51 -22.54 -12.87
N ASP A 1111 -82.88 -23.03 -11.78
CA ASP A 1111 -82.62 -22.64 -10.37
C ASP A 1111 -81.28 -23.30 -9.93
N ALA A 1112 -80.50 -22.88 -8.91
CA ALA A 1112 -80.39 -21.63 -8.15
C ALA A 1112 -79.03 -21.58 -7.40
N SER A 1113 -77.94 -22.06 -8.04
CA SER A 1113 -76.95 -22.85 -7.28
C SER A 1113 -75.59 -23.11 -7.94
N LEU A 1114 -74.57 -23.31 -7.09
CA LEU A 1114 -73.42 -24.24 -7.21
C LEU A 1114 -72.36 -23.94 -8.30
N THR A 1115 -71.13 -23.54 -7.93
CA THR A 1115 -69.89 -24.36 -7.75
C THR A 1115 -69.33 -24.98 -9.06
N GLN A 1116 -68.04 -25.21 -9.27
CA GLN A 1116 -66.91 -25.40 -8.34
C GLN A 1116 -65.56 -25.29 -9.07
N SER A 1117 -64.58 -24.56 -8.52
CA SER A 1117 -63.13 -24.90 -8.62
C SER A 1117 -62.53 -24.97 -10.07
N PRO A 1118 -61.27 -25.39 -10.32
CA PRO A 1118 -60.36 -24.48 -11.03
C PRO A 1118 -59.63 -25.05 -12.25
N LYS A 1119 -59.14 -24.13 -13.11
CA LYS A 1119 -57.79 -24.17 -13.70
C LYS A 1119 -57.40 -22.82 -14.27
#